data_AF-A0A506PEG5-F1
#
_entry.id   AF-A0A506PEG5-F1
#
_cell.length_a   1.000
_cell.length_b   1.000
_cell.length_c   1.000
_cell.angle_alpha   90.00
_cell.angle_beta   90.00
_cell.angle_gamma   90.00
#
_symmetry.space_group_name_H-M   'P 1'
#
loop_
_entity.id
_entity.type
_entity.pdbx_description
1 polymer ?
#
loop_
_entity_poly.entity_id
_entity_poly.type
_entity_poly.pdbx_seq_one_letter_code
_entity_poly.pdbx_strand_id
1 'polypeptide(L)'
;MNSIYINFGKKIGETKIQDIFQSVKSGKFKNEILAIRTAIKEDNSSEADKLKSKLRAFTPSGTFGDQRKKECITSYSKIINLDFDHISLNEIENLVDVINNCEYTYGSFISPSGKGVKVFIKINSEQEFHTNAYLQVANFYKNLTGYDFDTKCKDITRLCFVSYDEKTYVNEDSTIFNVNPDFNNSIVIKDDNTTSSKNLDACLKFTEIKNQYYVGNRNNFIYQFACNANRRGILEEDTFNYCYDNFDLDEVEIKNTINSAYKNQIADFAKFANLANDTNHDLEGEKNEEFLLNTPLIPELVYKRLPNLLKEGSNAFTDKRSKDSFLTGALTIISGCLPNVYGIYGGRKVYPNLFSFIIAPAASGKGSLQSAKELADSYHKETVKSSLEAIEAYKREQENEFINDIEVESTPEPKFKVVFIPANTSNSKIIQHIQQNNGKGIICETEADTLGQTFKNDWGSYSDLLRKAFHHEKISISRKTNNEYFEIENPQLSVALSGTPNQIFKIISSVEDGLFSRFLFYIFKSKPEWIDPSPYGNSINLNDYFEQLSNLVHEMTLFFENNETEIKLSKEQWNKLNKAFKVYLKQVNTFISEDALSVVKRLGLILYRFCMIFTALRKFENKMLDNENVCTDEDFEVAMSLIKTYIQHSLIMFNNLPSKSDKSFFKTGSNKELFYNALPNEFGRKEAITLGPNFNLGQRSVDSILKKCLGIFLEQPKTGFYKKIDGNLNS
;
A
#
# COMPACT_ATOMS: atom_id res chain seq x y z
N MET A 1 32.03 -24.48 -19.87
CA MET A 1 31.32 -25.78 -19.77
C MET A 1 30.38 -25.68 -18.58
N ASN A 2 29.33 -26.50 -18.49
CA ASN A 2 28.35 -26.45 -17.40
C ASN A 2 28.07 -27.86 -16.87
N SER A 3 28.03 -28.02 -15.55
CA SER A 3 27.67 -29.30 -14.93
C SER A 3 26.19 -29.60 -15.13
N ILE A 4 25.84 -30.84 -15.48
CA ILE A 4 24.47 -31.33 -15.61
C ILE A 4 24.13 -32.23 -14.42
N TYR A 5 22.90 -32.07 -13.91
CA TYR A 5 22.38 -32.77 -12.74
C TYR A 5 21.01 -33.41 -13.00
N ILE A 6 20.72 -34.46 -12.24
CA ILE A 6 19.38 -35.03 -12.03
C ILE A 6 19.05 -35.07 -10.54
N ASN A 7 17.77 -35.06 -10.19
CA ASN A 7 17.28 -35.13 -8.81
C ASN A 7 17.95 -34.10 -7.88
N PHE A 8 18.13 -32.86 -8.36
CA PHE A 8 18.70 -31.70 -7.65
C PHE A 8 20.15 -31.79 -7.13
N GLY A 9 20.82 -32.94 -7.21
CA GLY A 9 22.14 -33.11 -6.59
C GLY A 9 23.08 -34.08 -7.30
N LYS A 10 22.60 -35.01 -8.12
CA LYS A 10 23.46 -36.02 -8.76
C LYS A 10 24.02 -35.48 -10.07
N LYS A 11 25.33 -35.16 -10.11
CA LYS A 11 26.04 -34.77 -11.33
C LYS A 11 26.10 -35.97 -12.29
N ILE A 12 25.76 -35.76 -13.56
CA ILE A 12 25.76 -36.81 -14.60
C ILE A 12 26.71 -36.51 -15.76
N GLY A 13 27.29 -35.32 -15.82
CA GLY A 13 28.24 -34.93 -16.86
C GLY A 13 28.42 -33.43 -16.93
N GLU A 14 29.14 -32.99 -17.96
CA GLU A 14 29.37 -31.59 -18.29
C GLU A 14 29.10 -31.36 -19.77
N THR A 15 28.62 -30.17 -20.14
CA THR A 15 28.26 -29.84 -21.54
C THR A 15 28.51 -28.37 -21.85
N LYS A 16 28.55 -28.00 -23.14
CA LYS A 16 28.57 -26.60 -23.54
C LYS A 16 27.16 -26.01 -23.42
N ILE A 17 27.06 -24.72 -23.13
CA ILE A 17 25.75 -24.05 -23.01
C ILE A 17 24.99 -24.05 -24.35
N GLN A 18 25.73 -24.02 -25.47
CA GLN A 18 25.19 -24.13 -26.83
C GLN A 18 24.45 -25.46 -27.04
N ASP A 19 25.02 -26.58 -26.57
CA ASP A 19 24.39 -27.91 -26.67
C ASP A 19 23.08 -27.97 -25.86
N ILE A 20 23.00 -27.22 -24.76
CA ILE A 20 21.78 -27.08 -23.95
C ILE A 20 20.73 -26.32 -24.74
N PHE A 21 21.06 -25.15 -25.31
CA PHE A 21 20.13 -24.39 -26.15
C PHE A 21 19.65 -25.21 -27.34
N GLN A 22 20.54 -25.95 -28.01
CA GLN A 22 20.16 -26.85 -29.10
C GLN A 22 19.24 -27.98 -28.62
N SER A 23 19.47 -28.53 -27.43
CA SER A 23 18.61 -29.57 -26.83
C SER A 23 17.21 -29.04 -26.48
N VAL A 24 17.11 -27.81 -25.97
CA VAL A 24 15.84 -27.12 -25.70
C VAL A 24 15.09 -26.83 -27.01
N LYS A 25 15.80 -26.33 -28.02
CA LYS A 25 15.24 -25.96 -29.33
C LYS A 25 14.77 -27.15 -30.16
N SER A 26 15.56 -28.22 -30.18
CA SER A 26 15.26 -29.45 -30.93
C SER A 26 14.17 -30.32 -30.29
N GLY A 27 13.71 -29.98 -29.08
CA GLY A 27 12.67 -30.73 -28.39
C GLY A 27 13.13 -32.03 -27.73
N LYS A 28 14.41 -32.14 -27.37
CA LYS A 28 14.95 -33.32 -26.64
C LYS A 28 14.19 -33.64 -25.35
N PHE A 29 13.61 -32.62 -24.71
CA PHE A 29 12.83 -32.72 -23.46
C PHE A 29 11.34 -32.44 -23.66
N LYS A 30 10.85 -32.48 -24.90
CA LYS A 30 9.48 -32.05 -25.26
C LYS A 30 8.42 -32.81 -24.46
N ASN A 31 8.55 -34.13 -24.33
CA ASN A 31 7.55 -34.95 -23.65
C ASN A 31 7.48 -34.64 -22.16
N GLU A 32 8.63 -34.49 -21.50
CA GLU A 32 8.73 -34.17 -20.08
C GLU A 32 8.16 -32.78 -19.78
N ILE A 33 8.44 -31.80 -20.63
CA ILE A 33 7.95 -30.42 -20.46
C ILE A 33 6.46 -30.32 -20.76
N LEU A 34 5.95 -31.01 -21.78
CA LEU A 34 4.51 -31.05 -22.05
C LEU A 34 3.75 -31.70 -20.88
N ALA A 35 4.27 -32.76 -20.27
CA ALA A 35 3.65 -33.35 -19.09
C ALA A 35 3.56 -32.35 -17.91
N ILE A 36 4.62 -31.57 -17.67
CA ILE A 36 4.62 -30.50 -16.65
C ILE A 36 3.59 -29.43 -16.98
N ARG A 37 3.55 -28.95 -18.23
CA ARG A 37 2.61 -27.91 -18.66
C ARG A 37 1.16 -28.38 -18.63
N THR A 38 0.89 -29.65 -18.95
CA THR A 38 -0.45 -30.25 -18.83
C THR A 38 -0.89 -30.32 -17.37
N ALA A 39 -0.03 -30.81 -16.46
CA ALA A 39 -0.35 -30.84 -15.03
C ALA A 39 -0.64 -29.43 -14.47
N ILE A 40 0.09 -28.40 -14.93
CA ILE A 40 -0.17 -27.00 -14.57
C ILE A 40 -1.50 -26.49 -15.15
N LYS A 41 -1.87 -26.92 -16.36
CA LYS A 41 -3.14 -26.53 -17.01
C LYS A 41 -4.35 -27.18 -16.35
N GLU A 42 -4.17 -28.36 -15.77
CA GLU A 42 -5.17 -29.12 -15.00
C GLU A 42 -5.21 -28.72 -13.51
N ASP A 43 -4.51 -27.64 -13.12
CA ASP A 43 -4.37 -27.13 -11.75
C ASP A 43 -3.81 -28.15 -10.73
N ASN A 44 -3.11 -29.19 -11.21
CA ASN A 44 -2.49 -30.21 -10.37
C ASN A 44 -1.03 -29.85 -10.03
N SER A 45 -0.88 -28.87 -9.13
CA SER A 45 0.43 -28.32 -8.77
C SER A 45 1.38 -29.34 -8.12
N SER A 46 0.84 -30.31 -7.35
CA SER A 46 1.65 -31.35 -6.69
C SER A 46 2.33 -32.28 -7.70
N GLU A 47 1.60 -32.70 -8.74
CA GLU A 47 2.19 -33.54 -9.80
C GLU A 47 3.16 -32.74 -10.67
N ALA A 48 2.87 -31.46 -10.95
CA ALA A 48 3.78 -30.58 -11.69
C ALA A 48 5.14 -30.43 -10.99
N ASP A 49 5.16 -30.21 -9.67
CA ASP A 49 6.39 -30.10 -8.88
C ASP A 49 7.17 -31.42 -8.84
N LYS A 50 6.45 -32.55 -8.72
CA LYS A 50 7.05 -33.89 -8.75
C LYS A 50 7.68 -34.20 -10.11
N LEU A 51 7.03 -33.83 -11.22
CA LEU A 51 7.60 -33.97 -12.56
C LEU A 51 8.81 -33.05 -12.75
N LYS A 52 8.73 -31.80 -12.30
CA LYS A 52 9.84 -30.83 -12.35
C LYS A 52 11.05 -31.29 -11.54
N SER A 53 10.85 -31.98 -10.42
CA SER A 53 11.95 -32.52 -9.57
C SER A 53 12.83 -33.55 -10.28
N LYS A 54 12.28 -34.26 -11.27
CA LYS A 54 12.97 -35.29 -12.06
C LYS A 54 13.66 -34.74 -13.30
N LEU A 55 13.38 -33.48 -13.65
CA LEU A 55 13.89 -32.83 -14.84
C LEU A 55 15.39 -32.60 -14.72
N ARG A 56 16.11 -32.70 -15.85
CA ARG A 56 17.54 -32.35 -15.89
C ARG A 56 17.72 -30.86 -15.59
N ALA A 57 18.76 -30.55 -14.84
CA ALA A 57 19.15 -29.18 -14.56
C ALA A 57 20.65 -29.00 -14.81
N PHE A 58 21.09 -27.77 -15.00
CA PHE A 58 22.49 -27.42 -15.20
C PHE A 58 22.86 -26.19 -14.39
N THR A 59 24.15 -25.96 -14.17
CA THR A 59 24.66 -24.74 -13.53
C THR A 59 25.14 -23.76 -14.60
N PRO A 60 24.42 -22.66 -14.88
CA PRO A 60 24.80 -21.72 -15.95
C PRO A 60 26.16 -21.05 -15.70
N SER A 61 26.49 -20.86 -14.42
CA SER A 61 27.67 -20.11 -14.00
C SER A 61 28.98 -20.91 -14.10
N GLY A 62 28.95 -22.23 -14.30
CA GLY A 62 30.20 -23.01 -14.36
C GLY A 62 30.06 -24.52 -14.19
N THR A 63 31.21 -25.19 -14.14
CA THR A 63 31.35 -26.60 -13.75
C THR A 63 31.80 -26.71 -12.30
N PHE A 64 31.43 -27.81 -11.67
CA PHE A 64 31.72 -28.12 -10.27
C PHE A 64 32.27 -29.53 -10.17
N GLY A 65 33.12 -29.81 -9.17
CA GLY A 65 33.62 -31.15 -8.86
C GLY A 65 32.53 -32.10 -8.35
N ASP A 66 32.87 -32.94 -7.38
CA ASP A 66 31.94 -33.96 -6.85
C ASP A 66 30.76 -33.34 -6.08
N GLN A 67 30.90 -32.11 -5.59
CA GLN A 67 29.87 -31.39 -4.86
C GLN A 67 29.52 -30.06 -5.54
N ARG A 68 28.23 -29.73 -5.59
CA ARG A 68 27.72 -28.43 -6.06
C ARG A 68 27.82 -27.40 -4.93
N LYS A 69 29.05 -26.95 -4.67
CA LYS A 69 29.39 -25.93 -3.67
C LYS A 69 30.33 -24.90 -4.28
N LYS A 70 30.30 -23.67 -3.75
CA LYS A 70 31.11 -22.55 -4.28
C LYS A 70 32.60 -22.88 -4.31
N GLU A 71 33.09 -23.57 -3.29
CA GLU A 71 34.50 -23.95 -3.14
C GLU A 71 34.92 -25.06 -4.12
N CYS A 72 33.96 -25.77 -4.71
CA CYS A 72 34.19 -26.88 -5.64
C CYS A 72 34.01 -26.47 -7.11
N ILE A 73 33.98 -25.17 -7.43
CA ILE A 73 33.93 -24.70 -8.81
C ILE A 73 35.23 -25.07 -9.53
N THR A 74 35.12 -25.73 -10.69
CA THR A 74 36.28 -26.16 -11.49
C THR A 74 36.51 -25.24 -12.69
N SER A 75 35.45 -24.64 -13.22
CA SER A 75 35.53 -23.66 -14.31
C SER A 75 34.35 -22.71 -14.22
N TYR A 76 34.62 -21.40 -14.27
CA TYR A 76 33.61 -20.36 -14.29
C TYR A 76 33.22 -20.03 -15.74
N SER A 77 31.94 -20.18 -16.08
CA SER A 77 31.43 -19.99 -17.44
C SER A 77 31.32 -18.53 -17.86
N LYS A 78 31.43 -17.58 -16.91
CA LYS A 78 31.19 -16.14 -17.14
C LYS A 78 29.82 -15.86 -17.79
N ILE A 79 28.80 -16.62 -17.36
CA ILE A 79 27.41 -16.46 -17.81
C ILE A 79 26.54 -16.23 -16.58
N ILE A 80 25.75 -15.15 -16.62
CA ILE A 80 24.68 -14.88 -15.67
C ILE A 80 23.38 -15.43 -16.24
N ASN A 81 22.61 -16.13 -15.41
CA ASN A 81 21.25 -16.56 -15.75
C ASN A 81 20.24 -15.77 -14.92
N LEU A 82 19.30 -15.11 -15.60
CA LEU A 82 18.13 -14.49 -14.99
C LEU A 82 16.90 -15.38 -15.22
N ASP A 83 16.01 -15.39 -14.23
CA ASP A 83 14.74 -16.12 -14.24
C ASP A 83 13.60 -15.12 -14.03
N PHE A 84 12.79 -14.94 -15.07
CA PHE A 84 11.55 -14.16 -15.01
C PHE A 84 10.37 -15.12 -14.89
N ASP A 85 9.77 -15.19 -13.71
CA ASP A 85 8.64 -16.06 -13.41
C ASP A 85 7.33 -15.27 -13.30
N HIS A 86 6.19 -15.98 -13.29
CA HIS A 86 4.85 -15.42 -13.13
C HIS A 86 4.42 -14.43 -14.21
N ILE A 87 4.91 -14.61 -15.43
CA ILE A 87 4.54 -13.78 -16.58
C ILE A 87 3.21 -14.27 -17.15
N SER A 88 2.28 -13.33 -17.41
CA SER A 88 1.00 -13.67 -18.01
C SER A 88 1.19 -14.15 -19.46
N LEU A 89 0.32 -15.08 -19.93
CA LEU A 89 0.46 -15.66 -21.28
C LEU A 89 0.34 -14.61 -22.39
N ASN A 90 -0.35 -13.50 -22.14
CA ASN A 90 -0.53 -12.41 -23.10
C ASN A 90 0.68 -11.46 -23.16
N GLU A 91 1.56 -11.50 -22.15
CA GLU A 91 2.72 -10.61 -22.06
C GLU A 91 4.04 -11.33 -22.37
N ILE A 92 4.04 -12.67 -22.34
CA ILE A 92 5.26 -13.46 -22.50
C ILE A 92 5.93 -13.25 -23.86
N GLU A 93 5.15 -13.09 -24.94
CA GLU A 93 5.68 -12.84 -26.29
C GLU A 93 6.34 -11.46 -26.36
N ASN A 94 5.68 -10.41 -25.84
CA ASN A 94 6.25 -9.07 -25.77
C ASN A 94 7.54 -9.02 -24.93
N LEU A 95 7.55 -9.73 -23.80
CA LEU A 95 8.73 -9.81 -22.94
C LEU A 95 9.91 -10.52 -23.64
N VAL A 96 9.63 -11.62 -24.34
CA VAL A 96 10.63 -12.33 -25.16
C VAL A 96 11.18 -11.42 -26.25
N ASP A 97 10.34 -10.63 -26.92
CA ASP A 97 10.78 -9.68 -27.95
C ASP A 97 11.69 -8.59 -27.36
N VAL A 98 11.33 -8.00 -26.22
CA VAL A 98 12.16 -6.99 -25.54
C VAL A 98 13.52 -7.58 -25.13
N ILE A 99 13.52 -8.79 -24.57
CA ILE A 99 14.74 -9.47 -24.14
C ILE A 99 15.62 -9.81 -25.35
N ASN A 100 15.06 -10.42 -26.39
CA ASN A 100 15.83 -10.87 -27.55
C ASN A 100 16.35 -9.73 -28.42
N ASN A 101 15.74 -8.55 -28.34
CA ASN A 101 16.26 -7.32 -28.98
C ASN A 101 17.38 -6.64 -28.19
N CYS A 102 17.70 -7.11 -26.97
CA CYS A 102 18.81 -6.56 -26.19
C CYS A 102 20.15 -7.10 -26.69
N GLU A 103 21.10 -6.20 -26.98
CA GLU A 103 22.44 -6.56 -27.46
C GLU A 103 23.21 -7.51 -26.52
N TYR A 104 22.92 -7.48 -25.21
CA TYR A 104 23.58 -8.32 -24.21
C TYR A 104 22.96 -9.71 -24.06
N THR A 105 21.80 -9.98 -24.67
CA THR A 105 21.15 -11.29 -24.54
C THR A 105 21.89 -12.32 -25.38
N TYR A 106 22.58 -13.25 -24.72
CA TYR A 106 23.28 -14.34 -25.37
C TYR A 106 22.34 -15.48 -25.77
N GLY A 107 21.33 -15.75 -24.93
CA GLY A 107 20.27 -16.68 -25.28
C GLY A 107 19.08 -16.57 -24.34
N SER A 108 17.91 -17.01 -24.81
CA SER A 108 16.70 -17.08 -24.00
C SER A 108 15.81 -18.24 -24.41
N PHE A 109 15.02 -18.75 -23.46
CA PHE A 109 13.97 -19.73 -23.74
C PHE A 109 12.84 -19.67 -22.71
N ILE A 110 11.65 -20.10 -23.12
CA ILE A 110 10.48 -20.23 -22.23
C ILE A 110 10.74 -21.28 -21.15
N SER A 111 10.45 -20.95 -19.89
CA SER A 111 10.66 -21.82 -18.73
C SER A 111 9.83 -23.12 -18.78
N PRO A 112 10.15 -24.14 -17.97
CA PRO A 112 9.42 -25.41 -17.96
C PRO A 112 7.91 -25.25 -17.73
N SER A 113 7.50 -24.28 -16.93
CA SER A 113 6.08 -24.01 -16.63
C SER A 113 5.32 -23.37 -17.78
N GLY A 114 6.02 -22.78 -18.77
CA GLY A 114 5.40 -21.98 -19.82
C GLY A 114 4.96 -20.58 -19.38
N LYS A 115 5.23 -20.20 -18.12
CA LYS A 115 4.81 -18.91 -17.51
C LYS A 115 6.01 -18.05 -17.10
N GLY A 116 7.11 -18.15 -17.83
CA GLY A 116 8.34 -17.43 -17.53
C GLY A 116 9.39 -17.56 -18.63
N VAL A 117 10.44 -16.75 -18.53
CA VAL A 117 11.53 -16.68 -19.50
C VAL A 117 12.87 -16.79 -18.77
N LYS A 118 13.74 -17.67 -19.26
CA LYS A 118 15.12 -17.79 -18.79
C LYS A 118 16.03 -17.02 -19.74
N VAL A 119 16.87 -16.16 -19.21
CA VAL A 119 17.78 -15.30 -19.99
C VAL A 119 19.22 -15.56 -19.57
N PHE A 120 20.13 -15.59 -20.55
CA PHE A 120 21.54 -15.85 -20.35
C PHE A 120 22.37 -14.71 -20.93
N ILE A 121 23.31 -14.19 -20.15
CA ILE A 121 24.11 -13.00 -20.47
C ILE A 121 25.58 -13.33 -20.26
N LYS A 122 26.42 -13.02 -21.25
CA LYS A 122 27.89 -13.11 -21.11
C LYS A 122 28.41 -11.90 -20.35
N ILE A 123 29.33 -12.11 -19.43
CA ILE A 123 29.95 -11.06 -18.61
C ILE A 123 31.48 -11.13 -18.69
N ASN A 124 32.16 -10.03 -18.38
CA ASN A 124 33.63 -9.98 -18.34
C ASN A 124 34.23 -10.15 -16.93
N SER A 125 33.42 -10.35 -15.89
CA SER A 125 33.91 -10.48 -14.51
C SER A 125 34.46 -11.88 -14.19
N GLU A 126 35.28 -11.95 -13.13
CA GLU A 126 35.76 -13.22 -12.56
C GLU A 126 34.78 -13.80 -11.51
N GLN A 127 35.00 -15.06 -11.13
CA GLN A 127 34.10 -15.82 -10.24
C GLN A 127 33.90 -15.17 -8.87
N GLU A 128 34.92 -14.47 -8.36
CA GLU A 128 34.89 -13.79 -7.06
C GLU A 128 33.86 -12.64 -7.05
N PHE A 129 33.62 -12.05 -8.22
CA PHE A 129 32.67 -10.95 -8.41
C PHE A 129 31.29 -11.43 -8.92
N HIS A 130 31.01 -12.74 -8.94
CA HIS A 130 29.77 -13.27 -9.51
C HIS A 130 28.50 -12.62 -8.96
N THR A 131 28.40 -12.43 -7.64
CA THR A 131 27.25 -11.79 -7.01
C THR A 131 27.09 -10.34 -7.47
N ASN A 132 28.20 -9.62 -7.59
CA ASN A 132 28.21 -8.23 -8.04
C ASN A 132 27.79 -8.11 -9.51
N ALA A 133 28.36 -8.97 -10.36
CA ALA A 133 27.98 -9.10 -11.76
C ALA A 133 26.49 -9.43 -11.92
N TYR A 134 25.98 -10.38 -11.13
CA TYR A 134 24.56 -10.75 -11.13
C TYR A 134 23.68 -9.53 -10.84
N LEU A 135 23.99 -8.74 -9.80
CA LEU A 135 23.20 -7.57 -9.43
C LEU A 135 23.19 -6.49 -10.51
N GLN A 136 24.34 -6.21 -11.13
CA GLN A 136 24.41 -5.22 -12.22
C GLN A 136 23.57 -5.66 -13.43
N VAL A 137 23.71 -6.92 -13.85
CA VAL A 137 22.93 -7.50 -14.96
C VAL A 137 21.44 -7.53 -14.63
N ALA A 138 21.08 -7.95 -13.42
CA ALA A 138 19.69 -8.08 -13.02
C ALA A 138 18.98 -6.70 -12.91
N ASN A 139 19.66 -5.69 -12.38
CA ASN A 139 19.15 -4.31 -12.34
C ASN A 139 18.96 -3.73 -13.76
N PHE A 140 19.91 -3.99 -14.67
CA PHE A 140 19.79 -3.56 -16.05
C PHE A 140 18.55 -4.17 -16.73
N TYR A 141 18.36 -5.49 -16.65
CA TYR A 141 17.22 -6.15 -17.27
C TYR A 141 15.89 -5.85 -16.58
N LYS A 142 15.89 -5.57 -15.26
CA LYS A 142 14.71 -5.06 -14.56
C LYS A 142 14.28 -3.70 -15.10
N ASN A 143 15.22 -2.78 -15.30
CA ASN A 143 14.93 -1.47 -15.89
C ASN A 143 14.47 -1.59 -17.35
N LEU A 144 15.03 -2.54 -18.11
CA LEU A 144 14.67 -2.79 -19.50
C LEU A 144 13.26 -3.37 -19.65
N THR A 145 12.89 -4.32 -18.80
CA THR A 145 11.65 -5.12 -18.96
C THR A 145 10.50 -4.67 -18.06
N GLY A 146 10.80 -3.96 -16.97
CA GLY A 146 9.83 -3.62 -15.93
C GLY A 146 9.46 -4.78 -14.98
N TYR A 147 9.95 -6.00 -15.25
CA TYR A 147 9.71 -7.18 -14.43
C TYR A 147 10.82 -7.41 -13.41
N ASP A 148 10.44 -7.87 -12.21
CA ASP A 148 11.38 -8.32 -11.19
C ASP A 148 11.99 -9.69 -11.54
N PHE A 149 13.19 -9.95 -11.02
CA PHE A 149 13.92 -11.21 -11.18
C PHE A 149 13.98 -12.00 -9.85
N ASP A 150 14.11 -13.32 -9.91
CA ASP A 150 14.27 -14.14 -8.69
C ASP A 150 15.61 -13.83 -7.98
N THR A 151 15.54 -13.28 -6.77
CA THR A 151 16.72 -12.94 -5.95
C THR A 151 17.56 -14.15 -5.52
N LYS A 152 17.01 -15.37 -5.63
CA LYS A 152 17.71 -16.63 -5.31
C LYS A 152 18.69 -17.06 -6.41
N CYS A 153 18.63 -16.46 -7.60
CA CYS A 153 19.51 -16.82 -8.72
C CYS A 153 20.90 -16.17 -8.66
N LYS A 154 21.18 -15.35 -7.62
CA LYS A 154 22.50 -14.73 -7.37
C LYS A 154 23.61 -15.69 -6.92
N ASP A 155 23.24 -16.91 -6.51
CA ASP A 155 24.20 -17.92 -6.05
C ASP A 155 24.89 -18.56 -7.25
N ILE A 156 26.23 -18.56 -7.26
CA ILE A 156 27.05 -19.17 -8.31
C ILE A 156 26.76 -20.67 -8.53
N THR A 157 26.21 -21.34 -7.51
CA THR A 157 25.86 -22.77 -7.55
C THR A 157 24.43 -23.05 -8.03
N ARG A 158 23.66 -22.02 -8.42
CA ARG A 158 22.25 -22.13 -8.76
C ARG A 158 22.00 -23.07 -9.94
N LEU A 159 21.00 -23.93 -9.80
CA LEU A 159 20.53 -24.79 -10.88
C LEU A 159 19.50 -24.06 -11.74
N CYS A 160 19.60 -24.31 -13.04
CA CYS A 160 18.64 -23.93 -14.05
C CYS A 160 18.10 -25.22 -14.71
N PHE A 161 16.78 -25.40 -14.71
CA PHE A 161 16.15 -26.54 -15.37
C PHE A 161 16.18 -26.39 -16.89
N VAL A 162 16.41 -27.49 -17.60
CA VAL A 162 16.20 -27.53 -19.05
C VAL A 162 14.72 -27.34 -19.38
N SER A 163 14.40 -26.91 -20.60
CA SER A 163 13.02 -26.68 -21.05
C SER A 163 12.80 -27.24 -22.47
N TYR A 164 11.65 -26.89 -23.05
CA TYR A 164 11.33 -27.08 -24.46
C TYR A 164 10.70 -25.81 -25.00
N ASP A 165 11.34 -25.27 -26.04
CA ASP A 165 10.94 -24.05 -26.72
C ASP A 165 11.54 -24.02 -28.14
N GLU A 166 10.72 -24.22 -29.17
CA GLU A 166 11.14 -24.18 -30.57
C GLU A 166 11.65 -22.79 -30.99
N LYS A 167 11.20 -21.73 -30.29
CA LYS A 167 11.60 -20.34 -30.50
C LYS A 167 12.83 -19.94 -29.66
N THR A 168 13.54 -20.91 -29.06
CA THR A 168 14.78 -20.63 -28.31
C THR A 168 15.71 -19.72 -29.12
N TYR A 169 16.05 -18.58 -28.51
CA TYR A 169 16.90 -17.55 -29.08
C TYR A 169 18.35 -17.78 -28.65
N VAL A 170 19.28 -17.64 -29.61
CA VAL A 170 20.72 -17.70 -29.38
C VAL A 170 21.38 -16.66 -30.27
N ASN A 171 22.19 -15.79 -29.67
CA ASN A 171 22.98 -14.78 -30.37
C ASN A 171 24.47 -14.97 -30.05
N GLU A 172 25.18 -15.66 -30.94
CA GLU A 172 26.61 -15.94 -30.75
C GLU A 172 27.44 -14.65 -30.68
N ASP A 173 26.99 -13.60 -31.39
CA ASP A 173 27.60 -12.27 -31.49
C ASP A 173 27.13 -11.28 -30.41
N SER A 174 26.39 -11.75 -29.40
CA SER A 174 25.96 -10.92 -28.26
C SER A 174 27.11 -10.16 -27.60
N THR A 175 26.86 -8.89 -27.31
CA THR A 175 27.83 -8.02 -26.64
C THR A 175 28.06 -8.52 -25.21
N ILE A 176 29.32 -8.55 -24.77
CA ILE A 176 29.66 -8.90 -23.39
C ILE A 176 29.23 -7.76 -22.47
N PHE A 177 28.41 -8.06 -21.47
CA PHE A 177 28.00 -7.08 -20.47
C PHE A 177 29.20 -6.72 -19.59
N ASN A 178 29.57 -5.44 -19.59
CA ASN A 178 30.70 -4.93 -18.83
C ASN A 178 30.31 -4.75 -17.35
N VAL A 179 30.89 -5.58 -16.49
CA VAL A 179 30.68 -5.52 -15.04
C VAL A 179 31.74 -4.61 -14.45
N ASN A 180 31.32 -3.59 -13.71
CA ASN A 180 32.24 -2.74 -12.96
C ASN A 180 32.72 -3.48 -11.69
N PRO A 181 34.00 -3.90 -11.59
CA PRO A 181 34.52 -4.57 -10.39
C PRO A 181 34.62 -3.62 -9.18
N ASP A 182 34.76 -2.31 -9.43
CA ASP A 182 34.83 -1.24 -8.43
C ASP A 182 33.45 -0.71 -8.06
N PHE A 183 32.40 -1.52 -8.23
CA PHE A 183 31.10 -1.26 -7.64
C PHE A 183 31.14 -1.52 -6.11
N ASN A 184 32.13 -0.90 -5.45
CA ASN A 184 32.13 -0.44 -4.08
C ASN A 184 31.84 1.06 -4.16
N ASN A 185 30.77 1.51 -3.52
CA ASN A 185 30.37 2.91 -3.49
C ASN A 185 31.58 3.83 -3.27
N SER A 186 31.88 4.69 -4.26
CA SER A 186 32.67 5.88 -4.02
C SER A 186 31.91 6.74 -3.01
N ILE A 187 32.30 6.66 -1.74
CA ILE A 187 31.94 7.64 -0.71
C ILE A 187 33.26 8.27 -0.25
N VAL A 188 33.26 9.59 -0.32
CA VAL A 188 34.34 10.51 0.03
C VAL A 188 34.87 10.24 1.45
N ILE A 189 36.17 10.01 1.56
CA ILE A 189 36.90 9.87 2.82
C ILE A 189 37.01 11.25 3.50
N LYS A 190 36.59 11.34 4.77
CA LYS A 190 37.13 12.30 5.73
C LYS A 190 37.73 11.51 6.89
N ASP A 191 39.04 11.66 7.07
CA ASP A 191 39.77 11.14 8.23
C ASP A 191 39.30 11.85 9.51
N ASP A 192 38.81 11.09 10.49
CA ASP A 192 38.72 11.53 11.89
C ASP A 192 38.81 10.32 12.84
N ASN A 193 40.05 9.99 13.24
CA ASN A 193 40.41 8.87 14.14
C ASN A 193 39.78 8.95 15.55
N THR A 194 39.16 10.06 15.93
CA THR A 194 38.49 10.23 17.24
C THR A 194 37.08 9.62 17.30
N THR A 195 36.50 9.24 16.17
CA THR A 195 35.12 8.71 16.08
C THR A 195 35.06 7.18 16.17
N SER A 196 36.14 6.46 15.84
CA SER A 196 36.18 4.98 15.81
C SER A 196 36.11 4.36 17.22
N SER A 197 36.87 4.89 18.20
CA SER A 197 36.90 4.30 19.55
C SER A 197 35.57 4.42 20.32
N LYS A 198 34.89 5.57 20.24
CA LYS A 198 33.56 5.76 20.86
C LYS A 198 32.49 4.85 20.26
N ASN A 199 32.60 4.53 18.97
CA ASN A 199 31.67 3.62 18.29
C ASN A 199 31.93 2.15 18.64
N LEU A 200 33.19 1.76 18.90
CA LEU A 200 33.55 0.44 19.40
C LEU A 200 33.02 0.20 20.83
N ASP A 201 33.13 1.19 21.73
CA ASP A 201 32.56 1.10 23.09
C ASP A 201 31.02 0.95 23.07
N ALA A 202 30.35 1.60 22.12
CA ALA A 202 28.90 1.44 21.93
C ALA A 202 28.54 0.04 21.39
N CYS A 203 29.37 -0.53 20.49
CA CYS A 203 29.25 -1.92 20.06
C CYS A 203 29.43 -2.90 21.22
N LEU A 204 30.37 -2.62 22.13
CA LEU A 204 30.64 -3.45 23.29
C LEU A 204 29.42 -3.50 24.21
N LYS A 205 28.94 -2.34 24.67
CA LYS A 205 27.75 -2.23 25.53
C LYS A 205 26.52 -2.90 24.91
N PHE A 206 26.31 -2.74 23.62
CA PHE A 206 25.18 -3.39 22.93
C PHE A 206 25.31 -4.92 22.89
N THR A 207 26.53 -5.42 22.72
CA THR A 207 26.81 -6.85 22.71
C THR A 207 26.59 -7.44 24.12
N GLU A 208 27.01 -6.72 25.16
CA GLU A 208 26.83 -7.11 26.58
C GLU A 208 25.37 -7.20 27.03
N ILE A 209 24.47 -6.41 26.43
CA ILE A 209 23.01 -6.51 26.69
C ILE A 209 22.46 -7.88 26.30
N LYS A 210 23.02 -8.49 25.23
CA LYS A 210 22.46 -9.71 24.62
C LYS A 210 23.30 -10.95 24.85
N ASN A 211 24.57 -10.80 25.19
CA ASN A 211 25.52 -11.89 25.34
C ASN A 211 26.56 -11.51 26.38
N GLN A 212 27.04 -12.45 27.20
CA GLN A 212 28.05 -12.16 28.23
C GLN A 212 29.39 -12.83 27.90
N TYR A 213 30.49 -12.15 28.22
CA TYR A 213 31.84 -12.66 28.00
C TYR A 213 32.32 -13.49 29.20
N TYR A 214 32.48 -14.80 29.02
CA TYR A 214 33.00 -15.73 30.04
C TYR A 214 33.70 -16.94 29.40
N VAL A 215 34.50 -17.67 30.18
CA VAL A 215 35.23 -18.88 29.75
C VAL A 215 34.27 -19.91 29.15
N GLY A 216 34.37 -20.17 27.84
CA GLY A 216 33.48 -21.07 27.10
C GLY A 216 32.52 -20.38 26.11
N ASN A 217 32.34 -19.06 26.18
CA ASN A 217 31.51 -18.27 25.23
C ASN A 217 32.28 -17.12 24.55
N ARG A 218 33.60 -17.12 24.76
CA ARG A 218 34.57 -16.12 24.32
C ARG A 218 34.53 -15.80 22.82
N ASN A 219 34.69 -16.80 21.95
CA ASN A 219 34.65 -16.62 20.50
C ASN A 219 33.29 -16.15 19.98
N ASN A 220 32.20 -16.67 20.54
CA ASN A 220 30.86 -16.28 20.13
C ASN A 220 30.57 -14.82 20.48
N PHE A 221 31.05 -14.36 21.64
CA PHE A 221 30.94 -12.95 22.02
C PHE A 221 31.73 -12.05 21.06
N ILE A 222 33.00 -12.36 20.79
CA ILE A 222 33.82 -11.59 19.83
C ILE A 222 33.21 -11.60 18.43
N TYR A 223 32.68 -12.74 17.99
CA TYR A 223 31.99 -12.83 16.71
C TYR A 223 30.79 -11.87 16.64
N GLN A 224 29.93 -11.84 17.66
CA GLN A 224 28.78 -10.94 17.70
C GLN A 224 29.20 -9.47 17.81
N PHE A 225 30.24 -9.17 18.58
CA PHE A 225 30.83 -7.83 18.64
C PHE A 225 31.32 -7.37 17.27
N ALA A 226 32.09 -8.22 16.57
CA ALA A 226 32.60 -7.96 15.23
C ALA A 226 31.48 -7.80 14.20
N CYS A 227 30.39 -8.57 14.30
CA CYS A 227 29.19 -8.37 13.49
C CYS A 227 28.57 -6.98 13.71
N ASN A 228 28.53 -6.50 14.94
CA ASN A 228 27.99 -5.19 15.28
C ASN A 228 28.91 -4.04 14.81
N ALA A 229 30.23 -4.20 14.92
CA ALA A 229 31.23 -3.27 14.40
C ALA A 229 31.17 -3.19 12.87
N ASN A 230 31.09 -4.34 12.19
CA ASN A 230 30.89 -4.45 10.75
C ASN A 230 29.63 -3.70 10.30
N ARG A 231 28.50 -3.92 10.99
CA ARG A 231 27.24 -3.19 10.70
C ARG A 231 27.33 -1.69 10.88
N ARG A 232 28.18 -1.20 11.80
CA ARG A 232 28.43 0.22 12.02
C ARG A 232 29.49 0.82 11.08
N GLY A 233 30.05 0.02 10.18
CA GLY A 233 31.05 0.49 9.21
C GLY A 233 32.43 0.68 9.80
N ILE A 234 32.71 0.09 10.97
CA ILE A 234 34.04 0.14 11.61
C ILE A 234 34.95 -0.85 10.89
N LEU A 235 36.18 -0.45 10.59
CA LEU A 235 37.12 -1.29 9.83
C LEU A 235 37.47 -2.58 10.60
N GLU A 236 37.75 -3.64 9.84
CA GLU A 236 38.15 -4.95 10.39
C GLU A 236 39.40 -4.82 11.27
N GLU A 237 40.36 -3.99 10.85
CA GLU A 237 41.62 -3.72 11.55
C GLU A 237 41.39 -2.99 12.88
N ASP A 238 40.55 -1.95 12.91
CA ASP A 238 40.20 -1.23 14.14
C ASP A 238 39.49 -2.14 15.15
N THR A 239 38.59 -3.00 14.64
CA THR A 239 37.86 -3.97 15.46
C THR A 239 38.79 -5.05 16.01
N PHE A 240 39.77 -5.48 15.21
CA PHE A 240 40.81 -6.40 15.64
C PHE A 240 41.68 -5.81 16.74
N ASN A 241 42.20 -4.60 16.54
CA ASN A 241 43.03 -3.92 17.54
C ASN A 241 42.29 -3.75 18.87
N TYR A 242 41.02 -3.33 18.81
CA TYR A 242 40.18 -3.21 20.02
C TYR A 242 39.96 -4.55 20.71
N CYS A 243 39.67 -5.62 19.96
CA CYS A 243 39.47 -6.94 20.56
C CYS A 243 40.75 -7.50 21.16
N TYR A 244 41.90 -7.28 20.52
CA TYR A 244 43.21 -7.70 20.99
C TYR A 244 43.58 -7.03 22.31
N ASP A 245 43.27 -5.74 22.45
CA ASP A 245 43.59 -4.98 23.66
C ASP A 245 42.62 -5.25 24.84
N ASN A 246 41.38 -5.70 24.57
CA ASN A 246 40.32 -5.77 25.58
C ASN A 246 39.83 -7.20 25.92
N PHE A 247 40.22 -8.23 25.17
CA PHE A 247 39.80 -9.62 25.43
C PHE A 247 40.97 -10.58 25.56
N ASP A 248 40.82 -11.58 26.43
CA ASP A 248 41.84 -12.57 26.76
C ASP A 248 41.75 -13.85 25.90
N LEU A 249 41.80 -13.67 24.58
CA LEU A 249 41.89 -14.74 23.58
C LEU A 249 43.19 -14.68 22.79
N ASP A 250 43.57 -15.82 22.22
CA ASP A 250 44.75 -15.90 21.35
C ASP A 250 44.57 -15.03 20.10
N GLU A 251 45.65 -14.34 19.70
CA GLU A 251 45.67 -13.40 18.58
C GLU A 251 45.12 -14.03 17.28
N VAL A 252 45.51 -15.28 17.01
CA VAL A 252 45.10 -16.00 15.79
C VAL A 252 43.60 -16.31 15.84
N GLU A 253 43.07 -16.59 17.03
CA GLU A 253 41.67 -16.93 17.25
C GLU A 253 40.76 -15.69 17.13
N ILE A 254 41.20 -14.54 17.67
CA ILE A 254 40.53 -13.25 17.50
C ILE A 254 40.49 -12.89 16.01
N LYS A 255 41.63 -12.97 15.32
CA LYS A 255 41.74 -12.63 13.90
C LYS A 255 40.82 -13.47 13.02
N ASN A 256 40.81 -14.78 13.23
CA ASN A 256 39.94 -15.70 12.50
C ASN A 256 38.45 -15.45 12.75
N THR A 257 38.10 -15.12 14.00
CA THR A 257 36.71 -14.85 14.40
C THR A 257 36.19 -13.56 13.77
N ILE A 258 36.98 -12.49 13.80
CA ILE A 258 36.63 -11.19 13.21
C ILE A 258 36.54 -11.30 11.69
N ASN A 259 37.51 -11.97 11.06
CA ASN A 259 37.51 -12.19 9.61
C ASN A 259 36.27 -12.98 9.16
N SER A 260 35.87 -13.99 9.94
CA SER A 260 34.63 -14.74 9.69
C SER A 260 33.38 -13.87 9.82
N ALA A 261 33.32 -12.95 10.80
CA ALA A 261 32.19 -12.04 10.96
C ALA A 261 32.07 -11.07 9.77
N TYR A 262 33.17 -10.44 9.37
CA TYR A 262 33.19 -9.46 8.28
C TYR A 262 32.93 -10.11 6.91
N LYS A 263 33.49 -11.31 6.64
CA LYS A 263 33.25 -12.04 5.38
C LYS A 263 31.84 -12.60 5.23
N ASN A 264 31.22 -13.06 6.31
CA ASN A 264 29.86 -13.62 6.25
C ASN A 264 28.76 -12.55 6.19
N GLN A 265 29.09 -11.29 6.53
CA GLN A 265 28.14 -10.18 6.63
C GLN A 265 28.57 -8.97 5.79
N ILE A 266 29.24 -9.19 4.65
CA ILE A 266 29.71 -8.14 3.74
C ILE A 266 28.55 -7.24 3.27
N ALA A 267 27.37 -7.81 3.04
CA ALA A 267 26.16 -7.05 2.67
C ALA A 267 25.54 -6.23 3.81
N ASP A 268 26.03 -6.42 5.04
CA ASP A 268 25.63 -5.67 6.21
C ASP A 268 26.67 -4.62 6.63
N PHE A 269 27.85 -4.58 5.98
CA PHE A 269 28.88 -3.60 6.32
C PHE A 269 28.35 -2.18 6.12
N ALA A 270 28.54 -1.34 7.13
CA ALA A 270 28.01 0.02 7.16
C ALA A 270 26.48 0.10 6.96
N LYS A 271 25.69 -0.97 7.16
CA LYS A 271 24.22 -0.85 7.12
C LYS A 271 23.71 0.20 8.09
N PHE A 272 24.28 0.30 9.28
CA PHE A 272 23.91 1.35 10.24
C PHE A 272 24.52 2.72 9.90
N ALA A 273 25.64 2.78 9.17
CA ALA A 273 26.20 4.04 8.69
C ALA A 273 25.52 4.53 7.40
N ASN A 274 24.97 3.64 6.57
CA ASN A 274 24.07 3.94 5.46
C ASN A 274 22.66 4.27 5.99
N LEU A 275 22.20 3.65 7.09
CA LEU A 275 21.08 4.18 7.87
C LEU A 275 21.43 5.58 8.44
N ALA A 276 22.69 5.85 8.81
CA ALA A 276 23.09 7.16 9.31
C ALA A 276 23.34 8.21 8.20
N ASN A 277 23.66 7.80 6.97
CA ASN A 277 23.64 8.68 5.80
C ASN A 277 22.22 8.85 5.26
N ASP A 278 21.37 7.82 5.42
CA ASP A 278 19.91 8.00 5.45
C ASP A 278 19.51 8.90 6.61
N THR A 279 20.28 9.05 7.71
CA THR A 279 19.99 10.09 8.72
C THR A 279 20.39 11.50 8.33
N ASN A 280 21.23 11.72 7.30
CA ASN A 280 21.28 13.05 6.67
C ASN A 280 20.03 13.27 5.79
N HIS A 281 19.46 12.18 5.25
CA HIS A 281 18.12 12.18 4.66
C HIS A 281 16.98 12.13 5.71
N ASP A 282 17.22 11.72 6.97
CA ASP A 282 16.28 11.73 8.09
C ASP A 282 16.38 13.06 8.84
N LEU A 283 17.47 13.82 8.73
CA LEU A 283 17.45 15.23 9.15
C LEU A 283 16.57 16.07 8.20
N GLU A 284 16.38 15.64 6.95
CA GLU A 284 15.37 16.18 6.04
C GLU A 284 14.03 15.41 6.08
N GLY A 285 14.03 14.12 6.42
CA GLY A 285 12.88 13.22 6.54
C GLY A 285 12.12 13.39 7.85
N GLU A 286 12.80 13.63 8.97
CA GLU A 286 12.22 14.10 10.23
C GLU A 286 11.66 15.52 10.06
N LYS A 287 12.36 16.43 9.33
CA LYS A 287 11.81 17.75 8.95
C LYS A 287 10.60 17.64 8.03
N ASN A 288 10.56 16.64 7.14
CA ASN A 288 9.45 16.40 6.20
C ASN A 288 8.31 15.56 6.79
N GLU A 289 8.50 14.79 7.87
CA GLU A 289 7.38 14.18 8.62
C GLU A 289 6.86 15.11 9.71
N GLU A 290 7.58 16.17 10.08
CA GLU A 290 7.16 17.14 11.09
C GLU A 290 5.86 17.85 10.70
N PHE A 291 5.62 18.10 9.40
CA PHE A 291 4.36 18.74 8.99
C PHE A 291 3.13 17.84 9.27
N LEU A 292 3.28 16.52 9.35
CA LEU A 292 2.19 15.61 9.70
C LEU A 292 1.68 15.87 11.12
N LEU A 293 2.52 16.40 12.02
CA LEU A 293 2.12 16.87 13.35
C LEU A 293 1.17 18.08 13.25
N ASN A 294 1.38 18.92 12.23
CA ASN A 294 0.67 20.18 12.01
C ASN A 294 -0.50 20.05 11.02
N THR A 295 -0.88 18.82 10.66
CA THR A 295 -2.06 18.59 9.82
C THR A 295 -3.33 19.10 10.52
N PRO A 296 -4.33 19.60 9.77
CA PRO A 296 -5.53 20.20 10.34
C PRO A 296 -6.29 19.23 11.25
N LEU A 297 -6.74 19.73 12.40
CA LEU A 297 -7.66 19.03 13.31
C LEU A 297 -9.12 19.34 12.94
N ILE A 298 -10.04 18.47 13.35
CA ILE A 298 -11.47 18.79 13.32
C ILE A 298 -11.74 19.84 14.42
N PRO A 299 -12.42 20.96 14.10
CA PRO A 299 -12.68 22.02 15.08
C PRO A 299 -13.52 21.54 16.27
N GLU A 300 -13.19 21.97 17.48
CA GLU A 300 -13.91 21.59 18.72
C GLU A 300 -15.42 21.90 18.66
N LEU A 301 -15.80 22.94 17.92
CA LEU A 301 -17.20 23.32 17.72
C LEU A 301 -18.01 22.21 17.02
N VAL A 302 -17.39 21.42 16.14
CA VAL A 302 -18.03 20.27 15.49
C VAL A 302 -18.50 19.30 16.57
N TYR A 303 -17.62 18.87 17.46
CA TYR A 303 -17.93 17.90 18.52
C TYR A 303 -19.06 18.35 19.44
N LYS A 304 -19.16 19.65 19.72
CA LYS A 304 -20.23 20.20 20.57
C LYS A 304 -21.62 20.02 19.96
N ARG A 305 -21.71 20.06 18.62
CA ARG A 305 -22.94 20.10 17.82
C ARG A 305 -23.31 18.77 17.16
N LEU A 306 -22.42 17.77 17.23
CA LEU A 306 -22.69 16.44 16.70
C LEU A 306 -23.98 15.83 17.27
N PRO A 307 -24.65 14.95 16.51
CA PRO A 307 -25.63 14.02 17.06
C PRO A 307 -25.09 13.25 18.26
N ASN A 308 -25.96 12.93 19.21
CA ASN A 308 -25.60 12.35 20.50
C ASN A 308 -24.78 11.08 20.33
N LEU A 309 -25.17 10.18 19.42
CA LEU A 309 -24.42 8.95 19.17
C LEU A 309 -22.93 9.21 18.83
N LEU A 310 -22.69 10.15 17.89
CA LEU A 310 -21.33 10.51 17.45
C LEU A 310 -20.57 11.30 18.53
N LYS A 311 -21.30 12.15 19.26
CA LYS A 311 -20.76 12.97 20.35
C LYS A 311 -20.28 12.10 21.52
N GLU A 312 -21.12 11.17 21.98
CA GLU A 312 -20.80 10.22 23.04
C GLU A 312 -19.62 9.33 22.63
N GLY A 313 -19.67 8.72 21.45
CA GLY A 313 -18.54 7.93 20.95
C GLY A 313 -17.22 8.71 20.88
N SER A 314 -17.27 9.99 20.49
CA SER A 314 -16.08 10.85 20.45
C SER A 314 -15.58 11.24 21.85
N ASN A 315 -16.46 11.32 22.85
CA ASN A 315 -16.10 11.67 24.23
C ASN A 315 -15.35 10.54 24.95
N ALA A 316 -15.35 9.31 24.42
CA ALA A 316 -14.58 8.19 24.96
C ALA A 316 -13.05 8.38 24.83
N PHE A 317 -12.61 9.32 23.98
CA PHE A 317 -11.20 9.60 23.72
C PHE A 317 -10.81 10.95 24.30
N THR A 318 -9.63 11.04 24.92
CA THR A 318 -9.13 12.29 25.52
C THR A 318 -8.28 13.08 24.54
N ASP A 319 -7.47 12.41 23.73
CA ASP A 319 -6.61 13.06 22.74
C ASP A 319 -7.38 13.43 21.46
N LYS A 320 -7.04 14.59 20.90
CA LYS A 320 -7.76 15.18 19.76
C LYS A 320 -7.64 14.33 18.50
N ARG A 321 -6.51 13.64 18.29
CA ARG A 321 -6.27 12.86 17.06
C ARG A 321 -7.09 11.56 17.07
N SER A 322 -7.20 10.89 18.21
CA SER A 322 -8.07 9.74 18.38
C SER A 322 -9.54 10.13 18.25
N LYS A 323 -9.96 11.31 18.73
CA LYS A 323 -11.31 11.83 18.46
C LYS A 323 -11.58 12.00 16.97
N ASP A 324 -10.66 12.64 16.24
CA ASP A 324 -10.81 12.88 14.81
C ASP A 324 -10.81 11.58 13.99
N SER A 325 -9.91 10.65 14.36
CA SER A 325 -9.80 9.32 13.77
C SER A 325 -11.06 8.49 14.03
N PHE A 326 -11.55 8.48 15.28
CA PHE A 326 -12.82 7.86 15.64
C PHE A 326 -13.98 8.45 14.83
N LEU A 327 -14.15 9.78 14.82
CA LEU A 327 -15.26 10.43 14.14
C LEU A 327 -15.25 10.13 12.63
N THR A 328 -14.08 10.16 12.00
CA THR A 328 -13.91 9.81 10.58
C THR A 328 -14.33 8.36 10.30
N GLY A 329 -13.89 7.42 11.16
CA GLY A 329 -14.31 6.03 11.09
C GLY A 329 -15.82 5.86 11.33
N ALA A 330 -16.35 6.46 12.40
CA ALA A 330 -17.73 6.33 12.85
C ALA A 330 -18.72 6.85 11.80
N LEU A 331 -18.46 8.01 11.19
CA LEU A 331 -19.25 8.52 10.07
C LEU A 331 -19.32 7.51 8.91
N THR A 332 -18.19 6.84 8.65
CA THR A 332 -18.09 5.84 7.59
C THR A 332 -18.86 4.57 7.92
N ILE A 333 -18.72 4.04 9.14
CA ILE A 333 -19.45 2.85 9.59
C ILE A 333 -20.96 3.11 9.65
N ILE A 334 -21.38 4.20 10.28
CA ILE A 334 -22.79 4.58 10.40
C ILE A 334 -23.42 4.81 9.03
N SER A 335 -22.67 5.33 8.05
CA SER A 335 -23.19 5.49 6.68
C SER A 335 -23.66 4.18 6.03
N GLY A 336 -23.14 3.02 6.49
CA GLY A 336 -23.57 1.68 6.05
C GLY A 336 -24.70 1.07 6.91
N CYS A 337 -25.09 1.73 7.99
CA CYS A 337 -26.13 1.30 8.94
C CYS A 337 -27.43 2.11 8.80
N LEU A 338 -27.60 2.85 7.70
CA LEU A 338 -28.76 3.71 7.44
C LEU A 338 -29.56 3.18 6.22
N PRO A 339 -30.22 2.01 6.34
CA PRO A 339 -31.04 1.47 5.26
C PRO A 339 -32.17 2.44 4.89
N ASN A 340 -32.62 2.47 3.64
CA ASN A 340 -33.76 3.29 3.19
C ASN A 340 -33.64 4.81 3.42
N VAL A 341 -32.46 5.32 3.79
CA VAL A 341 -32.14 6.75 3.82
C VAL A 341 -31.53 7.15 2.48
N TYR A 342 -32.09 8.16 1.83
CA TYR A 342 -31.59 8.65 0.54
C TYR A 342 -31.80 10.15 0.37
N GLY A 343 -31.26 10.68 -0.72
CA GLY A 343 -31.49 12.05 -1.15
C GLY A 343 -31.32 12.22 -2.66
N ILE A 344 -31.63 13.40 -3.19
CA ILE A 344 -31.47 13.72 -4.61
C ILE A 344 -30.30 14.69 -4.80
N TYR A 345 -29.26 14.24 -5.51
CA TYR A 345 -28.08 15.04 -5.85
C TYR A 345 -27.81 14.96 -7.35
N GLY A 346 -27.69 16.10 -8.03
CA GLY A 346 -27.45 16.14 -9.48
C GLY A 346 -28.54 15.43 -10.31
N GLY A 347 -29.79 15.42 -9.81
CA GLY A 347 -30.93 14.76 -10.46
C GLY A 347 -30.97 13.25 -10.30
N ARG A 348 -30.15 12.66 -9.43
CA ARG A 348 -30.13 11.21 -9.16
C ARG A 348 -30.31 10.91 -7.68
N LYS A 349 -30.93 9.76 -7.38
CA LYS A 349 -31.02 9.20 -6.04
C LYS A 349 -29.62 8.78 -5.57
N VAL A 350 -29.22 9.24 -4.39
CA VAL A 350 -27.94 8.92 -3.74
C VAL A 350 -28.19 8.48 -2.29
N TYR A 351 -27.27 7.69 -1.74
CA TYR A 351 -27.34 7.13 -0.38
C TYR A 351 -26.19 7.67 0.49
N PRO A 352 -26.26 7.54 1.83
CA PRO A 352 -25.29 8.15 2.74
C PRO A 352 -23.87 7.56 2.69
N ASN A 353 -23.66 6.42 2.03
CA ASN A 353 -22.41 5.63 2.11
C ASN A 353 -21.12 6.43 1.82
N LEU A 354 -20.13 6.25 2.69
CA LEU A 354 -18.82 6.93 2.62
C LEU A 354 -17.67 5.95 2.47
N PHE A 355 -16.57 6.43 1.89
CA PHE A 355 -15.26 5.78 1.94
C PHE A 355 -14.30 6.66 2.72
N SER A 356 -13.55 6.11 3.65
CA SER A 356 -12.51 6.82 4.40
C SER A 356 -11.22 6.02 4.50
N PHE A 357 -10.12 6.77 4.61
CA PHE A 357 -8.79 6.21 4.83
C PHE A 357 -8.06 7.08 5.85
N ILE A 358 -7.86 6.51 7.04
CA ILE A 358 -7.11 7.12 8.14
C ILE A 358 -5.64 6.69 8.04
N ILE A 359 -4.76 7.67 7.95
CA ILE A 359 -3.34 7.43 7.68
C ILE A 359 -2.53 7.98 8.85
N ALA A 360 -1.84 7.11 9.56
CA ALA A 360 -0.96 7.52 10.65
C ALA A 360 0.21 6.54 10.81
N PRO A 361 1.38 7.01 11.27
CA PRO A 361 2.46 6.13 11.69
C PRO A 361 2.01 5.13 12.76
N ALA A 362 2.80 4.07 12.95
CA ALA A 362 2.55 3.11 14.03
C ALA A 362 2.44 3.83 15.40
N ALA A 363 1.60 3.31 16.28
CA ALA A 363 1.35 3.85 17.63
C ALA A 363 0.86 5.32 17.70
N SER A 364 0.35 5.91 16.60
CA SER A 364 -0.11 7.31 16.61
C SER A 364 -1.57 7.54 17.03
N GLY A 365 -2.32 6.51 17.43
CA GLY A 365 -3.75 6.64 17.82
C GLY A 365 -4.77 6.10 16.79
N LYS A 366 -4.31 5.40 15.74
CA LYS A 366 -5.17 4.72 14.75
C LYS A 366 -6.08 3.64 15.34
N GLY A 367 -5.81 3.18 16.57
CA GLY A 367 -6.62 2.19 17.28
C GLY A 367 -8.07 2.64 17.50
N SER A 368 -8.36 3.94 17.49
CA SER A 368 -9.72 4.49 17.56
C SER A 368 -10.64 4.04 16.42
N LEU A 369 -10.11 3.61 15.26
CA LEU A 369 -10.92 3.03 14.19
C LEU A 369 -11.55 1.69 14.62
N GLN A 370 -10.90 0.94 15.51
CA GLN A 370 -11.47 -0.30 16.05
C GLN A 370 -12.77 -0.02 16.82
N SER A 371 -12.79 1.02 17.67
CA SER A 371 -14.01 1.44 18.36
C SER A 371 -15.09 1.98 17.43
N ALA A 372 -14.71 2.62 16.32
CA ALA A 372 -15.67 3.00 15.30
C ALA A 372 -16.30 1.78 14.61
N LYS A 373 -15.53 0.70 14.39
CA LYS A 373 -16.04 -0.58 13.86
C LYS A 373 -17.03 -1.21 14.83
N GLU A 374 -16.73 -1.20 16.13
CA GLU A 374 -17.57 -1.77 17.19
C GLU A 374 -18.99 -1.17 17.23
N LEU A 375 -19.17 0.06 16.74
CA LEU A 375 -20.50 0.69 16.61
C LEU A 375 -21.50 -0.13 15.80
N ALA A 376 -21.08 -1.03 14.90
CA ALA A 376 -22.00 -1.87 14.13
C ALA A 376 -21.98 -3.35 14.55
N ASP A 377 -21.26 -3.72 15.61
CA ASP A 377 -21.12 -5.12 16.04
C ASP A 377 -22.44 -5.77 16.46
N SER A 378 -23.31 -5.07 17.18
CA SER A 378 -24.63 -5.57 17.59
C SER A 378 -25.50 -5.87 16.36
N TYR A 379 -25.54 -4.93 15.40
CA TYR A 379 -26.21 -5.14 14.12
C TYR A 379 -25.60 -6.30 13.32
N HIS A 380 -24.27 -6.41 13.30
CA HIS A 380 -23.59 -7.51 12.62
C HIS A 380 -23.93 -8.87 13.24
N LYS A 381 -23.83 -8.99 14.57
CA LYS A 381 -24.14 -10.21 15.32
C LYS A 381 -25.57 -10.67 15.06
N GLU A 382 -26.53 -9.76 15.15
CA GLU A 382 -27.95 -10.09 14.92
C GLU A 382 -28.21 -10.50 13.46
N THR A 383 -27.59 -9.83 12.48
CA THR A 383 -27.70 -10.19 11.06
C THR A 383 -27.17 -11.59 10.77
N VAL A 384 -26.00 -11.93 11.34
CA VAL A 384 -25.38 -13.25 11.18
C VAL A 384 -26.23 -14.32 11.86
N LYS A 385 -26.66 -14.07 13.10
CA LYS A 385 -27.52 -14.97 13.87
C LYS A 385 -28.83 -15.25 13.11
N SER A 386 -29.55 -14.22 12.70
CA SER A 386 -30.78 -14.34 11.90
C SER A 386 -30.56 -15.11 10.59
N SER A 387 -29.41 -14.94 9.94
CA SER A 387 -29.06 -15.68 8.72
C SER A 387 -28.82 -17.17 8.99
N LEU A 388 -28.13 -17.51 10.08
CA LEU A 388 -27.89 -18.90 10.48
C LEU A 388 -29.19 -19.59 10.88
N GLU A 389 -30.03 -18.92 11.67
CA GLU A 389 -31.35 -19.43 12.08
C GLU A 389 -32.26 -19.70 10.87
N ALA A 390 -32.27 -18.80 9.87
CA ALA A 390 -33.02 -19.00 8.64
C ALA A 390 -32.51 -20.19 7.82
N ILE A 391 -31.19 -20.37 7.71
CA ILE A 391 -30.58 -21.52 7.02
C ILE A 391 -30.90 -22.83 7.76
N GLU A 392 -30.86 -22.83 9.09
CA GLU A 392 -31.21 -24.02 9.90
C GLU A 392 -32.70 -24.35 9.83
N ALA A 393 -33.58 -23.35 9.76
CA ALA A 393 -35.01 -23.55 9.56
C ALA A 393 -35.29 -24.17 8.19
N TYR A 394 -34.68 -23.62 7.13
CA TYR A 394 -34.79 -24.15 5.76
C TYR A 394 -34.28 -25.59 5.65
N LYS A 395 -33.14 -25.92 6.27
CA LYS A 395 -32.64 -27.31 6.30
C LYS A 395 -33.61 -28.27 6.99
N ARG A 396 -34.21 -27.85 8.11
CA ARG A 396 -35.21 -28.64 8.83
C ARG A 396 -36.49 -28.85 8.02
N GLU A 397 -36.93 -27.83 7.29
CA GLU A 397 -38.07 -27.94 6.37
C GLU A 397 -37.77 -28.94 5.25
N GLN A 398 -36.59 -28.85 4.61
CA GLN A 398 -36.15 -29.77 3.57
C GLN A 398 -36.02 -31.23 4.06
N GLU A 399 -35.50 -31.43 5.27
CA GLU A 399 -35.44 -32.76 5.90
C GLU A 399 -36.85 -33.32 6.19
N ASN A 400 -37.78 -32.48 6.67
CA ASN A 400 -39.16 -32.89 6.92
C ASN A 400 -39.94 -33.20 5.64
N GLU A 401 -39.72 -32.45 4.56
CA GLU A 401 -40.32 -32.70 3.24
C GLU A 401 -39.81 -34.03 2.67
N PHE A 402 -38.50 -34.29 2.77
CA PHE A 402 -37.89 -35.55 2.36
C PHE A 402 -38.43 -36.75 3.16
N ILE A 403 -38.65 -36.59 4.47
CA ILE A 403 -39.17 -37.66 5.34
C ILE A 403 -40.66 -37.95 5.07
N ASN A 404 -41.47 -36.91 4.80
CA ASN A 404 -42.91 -37.05 4.68
C ASN A 404 -43.41 -37.23 3.22
N ASP A 405 -42.49 -37.33 2.25
CA ASP A 405 -42.78 -37.54 0.82
C ASP A 405 -43.80 -36.52 0.28
N ILE A 406 -43.68 -35.27 0.73
CA ILE A 406 -44.57 -34.17 0.36
C ILE A 406 -43.97 -33.48 -0.87
N GLU A 407 -44.65 -33.53 -2.01
CA GLU A 407 -44.31 -32.69 -3.17
C GLU A 407 -44.67 -31.23 -2.87
N VAL A 408 -43.71 -30.47 -2.34
CA VAL A 408 -43.81 -29.02 -2.14
C VAL A 408 -43.00 -28.29 -3.23
N GLU A 409 -43.50 -27.13 -3.68
CA GLU A 409 -42.69 -26.22 -4.51
C GLU A 409 -41.39 -25.86 -3.77
N SER A 410 -40.23 -26.12 -4.40
CA SER A 410 -38.91 -25.84 -3.82
C SER A 410 -38.81 -24.39 -3.36
N THR A 411 -38.83 -24.18 -2.06
CA THR A 411 -38.56 -22.86 -1.47
C THR A 411 -37.10 -22.47 -1.77
N PRO A 412 -36.83 -21.20 -2.12
CA PRO A 412 -35.47 -20.78 -2.44
C PRO A 412 -34.60 -20.73 -1.17
N GLU A 413 -33.37 -21.24 -1.27
CA GLU A 413 -32.42 -21.25 -0.15
C GLU A 413 -32.22 -19.83 0.42
N PRO A 414 -32.30 -19.65 1.75
CA PRO A 414 -32.11 -18.35 2.38
C PRO A 414 -30.67 -17.84 2.20
N LYS A 415 -30.54 -16.55 1.91
CA LYS A 415 -29.24 -15.89 1.70
C LYS A 415 -28.52 -15.72 3.04
N PHE A 416 -27.24 -16.11 3.10
CA PHE A 416 -26.37 -15.79 4.23
C PHE A 416 -25.93 -14.32 4.19
N LYS A 417 -26.44 -13.49 5.11
CA LYS A 417 -26.16 -12.05 5.16
C LYS A 417 -25.11 -11.73 6.21
N VAL A 418 -24.29 -10.72 5.91
CA VAL A 418 -23.26 -10.21 6.82
C VAL A 418 -23.18 -8.69 6.72
N VAL A 419 -23.12 -7.97 7.84
CA VAL A 419 -22.91 -6.51 7.80
C VAL A 419 -21.48 -6.16 7.37
N PHE A 420 -20.48 -6.74 8.07
CA PHE A 420 -19.07 -6.61 7.72
C PHE A 420 -18.66 -7.65 6.69
N ILE A 421 -18.17 -7.19 5.55
CA ILE A 421 -17.61 -8.02 4.49
C ILE A 421 -16.09 -8.09 4.71
N PRO A 422 -15.51 -9.29 4.89
CA PRO A 422 -14.08 -9.44 5.11
C PRO A 422 -13.27 -9.01 3.89
N ALA A 423 -12.27 -8.16 4.10
CA ALA A 423 -11.51 -7.56 3.00
C ALA A 423 -10.36 -8.44 2.48
N ASN A 424 -10.05 -9.53 3.19
CA ASN A 424 -9.09 -10.56 2.78
C ASN A 424 -9.67 -11.61 1.80
N THR A 425 -10.83 -11.32 1.19
CA THR A 425 -11.51 -12.22 0.26
C THR A 425 -11.37 -11.75 -1.19
N SER A 426 -11.58 -12.65 -2.16
CA SER A 426 -11.52 -12.29 -3.57
C SER A 426 -12.63 -11.31 -3.95
N ASN A 427 -12.42 -10.50 -4.99
CA ASN A 427 -13.44 -9.56 -5.50
C ASN A 427 -14.77 -10.28 -5.78
N SER A 428 -14.68 -11.48 -6.33
CA SER A 428 -15.81 -12.37 -6.59
C SER A 428 -16.65 -12.71 -5.36
N LYS A 429 -16.01 -12.88 -4.20
CA LYS A 429 -16.68 -13.21 -2.93
C LYS A 429 -17.29 -11.97 -2.29
N ILE A 430 -16.61 -10.82 -2.37
CA ILE A 430 -17.17 -9.53 -1.93
C ILE A 430 -18.47 -9.25 -2.66
N ILE A 431 -18.48 -9.40 -3.99
CA ILE A 431 -19.70 -9.09 -4.75
C ILE A 431 -20.83 -10.08 -4.42
N GLN A 432 -20.50 -11.35 -4.17
CA GLN A 432 -21.48 -12.32 -3.66
C GLN A 432 -22.10 -11.86 -2.33
N HIS A 433 -21.28 -11.40 -1.38
CA HIS A 433 -21.79 -10.85 -0.12
C HIS A 433 -22.67 -9.62 -0.33
N ILE A 434 -22.25 -8.67 -1.19
CA ILE A 434 -23.06 -7.49 -1.51
C ILE A 434 -24.41 -7.92 -2.11
N GLN A 435 -24.44 -8.90 -3.02
CA GLN A 435 -25.67 -9.44 -3.59
C GLN A 435 -26.57 -10.12 -2.54
N GLN A 436 -25.98 -10.91 -1.64
CA GLN A 436 -26.69 -11.59 -0.55
C GLN A 436 -27.32 -10.58 0.42
N ASN A 437 -26.63 -9.46 0.63
CA ASN A 437 -27.06 -8.32 1.44
C ASN A 437 -27.96 -7.33 0.69
N ASN A 438 -28.53 -7.71 -0.46
CA ASN A 438 -29.40 -6.85 -1.28
C ASN A 438 -28.74 -5.50 -1.66
N GLY A 439 -27.47 -5.53 -2.04
CA GLY A 439 -26.71 -4.37 -2.46
C GLY A 439 -25.92 -3.68 -1.35
N LYS A 440 -26.03 -4.09 -0.08
CA LYS A 440 -25.47 -3.36 1.07
C LYS A 440 -24.21 -4.03 1.64
N GLY A 441 -23.34 -3.25 2.28
CA GLY A 441 -22.23 -3.83 3.05
C GLY A 441 -21.26 -2.80 3.61
N ILE A 442 -20.45 -3.25 4.57
CA ILE A 442 -19.39 -2.45 5.17
C ILE A 442 -18.07 -3.23 5.06
N ILE A 443 -17.03 -2.59 4.53
CA ILE A 443 -15.66 -3.10 4.58
C ILE A 443 -14.92 -2.25 5.60
N CYS A 444 -14.39 -2.86 6.66
CA CYS A 444 -13.63 -2.15 7.68
C CYS A 444 -12.36 -2.91 8.03
N GLU A 445 -11.20 -2.33 7.71
CA GLU A 445 -9.89 -2.90 8.00
C GLU A 445 -8.97 -1.88 8.67
N THR A 446 -8.44 -2.27 9.83
CA THR A 446 -7.52 -1.45 10.62
C THR A 446 -6.07 -1.55 10.11
N GLU A 447 -5.78 -2.53 9.25
CA GLU A 447 -4.47 -2.73 8.64
C GLU A 447 -4.54 -2.88 7.11
N ALA A 448 -4.17 -1.80 6.43
CA ALA A 448 -4.14 -1.72 4.98
C ALA A 448 -3.21 -2.76 4.28
N ASP A 449 -2.26 -3.39 4.98
CA ASP A 449 -1.40 -4.43 4.36
C ASP A 449 -2.19 -5.71 3.99
N THR A 450 -3.20 -6.08 4.79
CA THR A 450 -4.12 -7.20 4.50
C THR A 450 -4.84 -6.98 3.18
N LEU A 451 -5.26 -5.73 2.96
CA LEU A 451 -5.89 -5.29 1.74
C LEU A 451 -4.91 -5.19 0.57
N GLY A 452 -3.67 -4.71 0.80
CA GLY A 452 -2.66 -4.51 -0.22
C GLY A 452 -2.30 -5.79 -1.00
N GLN A 453 -2.38 -6.96 -0.38
CA GLN A 453 -2.15 -8.25 -1.07
C GLN A 453 -3.32 -8.63 -1.99
N THR A 454 -4.56 -8.53 -1.50
CA THR A 454 -5.77 -8.73 -2.30
C THR A 454 -5.83 -7.75 -3.48
N PHE A 455 -5.46 -6.50 -3.21
CA PHE A 455 -5.41 -5.42 -4.19
C PHE A 455 -4.37 -5.65 -5.28
N LYS A 456 -3.20 -6.23 -4.98
CA LYS A 456 -2.19 -6.52 -6.02
C LYS A 456 -2.66 -7.55 -7.06
N ASN A 457 -3.46 -8.52 -6.66
CA ASN A 457 -3.86 -9.63 -7.53
C ASN A 457 -5.07 -9.28 -8.42
N ASP A 458 -6.01 -8.46 -7.93
CA ASP A 458 -7.29 -8.15 -8.60
C ASP A 458 -7.59 -6.64 -8.69
N TRP A 459 -6.56 -5.77 -8.66
CA TRP A 459 -6.72 -4.29 -8.54
C TRP A 459 -7.77 -3.71 -9.49
N GLY A 460 -7.69 -4.06 -10.78
CA GLY A 460 -8.58 -3.50 -11.80
C GLY A 460 -10.06 -3.77 -11.52
N SER A 461 -10.39 -5.01 -11.13
CA SER A 461 -11.76 -5.44 -10.84
C SER A 461 -12.29 -4.87 -9.52
N TYR A 462 -11.42 -4.75 -8.51
CA TYR A 462 -11.80 -4.21 -7.21
C TYR A 462 -11.96 -2.67 -7.25
N SER A 463 -11.05 -1.95 -7.94
CA SER A 463 -11.17 -0.51 -8.15
C SER A 463 -12.46 -0.16 -8.90
N ASP A 464 -12.83 -0.93 -9.92
CA ASP A 464 -14.12 -0.79 -10.61
C ASP A 464 -15.32 -0.96 -9.67
N LEU A 465 -15.33 -2.03 -8.85
CA LEU A 465 -16.36 -2.27 -7.85
C LEU A 465 -16.56 -1.06 -6.92
N LEU A 466 -15.47 -0.56 -6.32
CA LEU A 466 -15.54 0.58 -5.40
C LEU A 466 -16.02 1.86 -6.11
N ARG A 467 -15.55 2.11 -7.34
CA ARG A 467 -15.96 3.30 -8.10
C ARG A 467 -17.44 3.30 -8.43
N LYS A 468 -17.98 2.14 -8.82
CA LYS A 468 -19.41 1.93 -9.07
C LYS A 468 -20.23 2.04 -7.79
N ALA A 469 -19.80 1.35 -6.72
CA ALA A 469 -20.45 1.41 -5.42
C ALA A 469 -20.54 2.84 -4.85
N PHE A 470 -19.49 3.65 -5.01
CA PHE A 470 -19.49 5.03 -4.55
C PHE A 470 -20.56 5.90 -5.25
N HIS A 471 -20.88 5.65 -6.52
CA HIS A 471 -21.94 6.38 -7.25
C HIS A 471 -23.27 5.63 -7.31
N HIS A 472 -23.35 4.48 -6.64
CA HIS A 472 -24.49 3.57 -6.71
C HIS A 472 -24.80 3.17 -8.16
N GLU A 473 -23.76 3.01 -8.96
CA GLU A 473 -23.86 2.53 -10.34
C GLU A 473 -24.05 1.02 -10.34
N LYS A 474 -24.91 0.56 -11.25
CA LYS A 474 -25.23 -0.85 -11.43
C LYS A 474 -23.99 -1.71 -11.64
N ILE A 475 -23.91 -2.82 -10.92
CA ILE A 475 -22.87 -3.85 -11.09
C ILE A 475 -23.53 -5.08 -11.71
N SER A 476 -23.11 -5.45 -12.92
CA SER A 476 -23.58 -6.66 -13.61
C SER A 476 -22.47 -7.69 -13.68
N ILE A 477 -22.78 -8.94 -13.32
CA ILE A 477 -21.84 -10.06 -13.33
C ILE A 477 -22.42 -11.22 -14.11
N SER A 478 -21.57 -11.82 -14.95
CA SER A 478 -21.88 -13.02 -15.71
C SER A 478 -20.69 -13.97 -15.60
N ARG A 479 -20.88 -15.15 -15.01
CA ARG A 479 -19.84 -16.18 -14.86
C ARG A 479 -20.17 -17.44 -15.64
N LYS A 480 -19.21 -17.90 -16.45
CA LYS A 480 -19.35 -19.08 -17.31
C LYS A 480 -19.36 -20.40 -16.53
N THR A 481 -18.67 -20.46 -15.38
CA THR A 481 -18.45 -21.69 -14.60
C THR A 481 -19.72 -22.23 -13.92
N ASN A 482 -20.60 -21.35 -13.45
CA ASN A 482 -21.85 -21.72 -12.77
C ASN A 482 -23.11 -21.24 -13.50
N ASN A 483 -22.97 -20.66 -14.71
CA ASN A 483 -24.04 -19.97 -15.43
C ASN A 483 -24.77 -18.92 -14.56
N GLU A 484 -24.03 -18.26 -13.69
CA GLU A 484 -24.56 -17.25 -12.76
C GLU A 484 -24.59 -15.89 -13.47
N TYR A 485 -25.79 -15.33 -13.57
CA TYR A 485 -26.02 -13.95 -13.97
C TYR A 485 -26.82 -13.24 -12.87
N PHE A 486 -26.29 -12.13 -12.38
CA PHE A 486 -27.02 -11.27 -11.46
C PHE A 486 -26.56 -9.83 -11.58
N GLU A 487 -27.42 -8.94 -11.11
CA GLU A 487 -27.19 -7.51 -11.14
C GLU A 487 -27.48 -6.90 -9.78
N ILE A 488 -26.66 -5.93 -9.39
CA ILE A 488 -26.81 -5.14 -8.19
C ILE A 488 -27.12 -3.73 -8.66
N GLU A 489 -28.40 -3.34 -8.60
CA GLU A 489 -28.89 -2.07 -9.16
C GLU A 489 -28.29 -0.85 -8.47
N ASN A 490 -28.32 -0.83 -7.14
CA ASN A 490 -27.88 0.30 -6.32
C ASN A 490 -26.93 -0.19 -5.22
N PRO A 491 -25.67 -0.51 -5.52
CA PRO A 491 -24.70 -0.90 -4.51
C PRO A 491 -24.49 0.22 -3.48
N GLN A 492 -24.67 -0.11 -2.20
CA GLN A 492 -24.55 0.73 -1.01
C GLN A 492 -23.44 0.16 -0.13
N LEU A 493 -22.20 0.38 -0.55
CA LEU A 493 -21.00 -0.07 0.15
C LEU A 493 -20.40 1.10 0.93
N SER A 494 -20.03 0.88 2.19
CA SER A 494 -19.19 1.79 2.97
C SER A 494 -17.83 1.16 3.25
N VAL A 495 -16.76 1.95 3.22
CA VAL A 495 -15.38 1.44 3.29
C VAL A 495 -14.55 2.27 4.25
N ALA A 496 -14.17 1.72 5.40
CA ALA A 496 -13.34 2.39 6.40
C ALA A 496 -11.99 1.69 6.53
N LEU A 497 -10.92 2.36 6.11
CA LEU A 497 -9.57 1.79 6.12
C LEU A 497 -8.66 2.58 7.05
N SER A 498 -7.71 1.89 7.70
CA SER A 498 -6.53 2.57 8.26
C SER A 498 -5.23 1.90 7.86
N GLY A 499 -4.17 2.71 7.78
CA GLY A 499 -2.86 2.23 7.40
C GLY A 499 -1.76 3.25 7.65
N THR A 500 -0.52 2.83 7.42
CA THR A 500 0.64 3.72 7.44
C THR A 500 0.79 4.44 6.10
N PRO A 501 1.50 5.59 6.08
CA PRO A 501 1.76 6.32 4.83
C PRO A 501 2.38 5.48 3.71
N ASN A 502 3.16 4.44 4.00
CA ASN A 502 3.73 3.56 2.97
C ASN A 502 2.73 2.52 2.42
N GLN A 503 1.69 2.18 3.20
CA GLN A 503 0.68 1.19 2.79
C GLN A 503 -0.31 1.79 1.78
N ILE A 504 -0.64 3.08 1.89
CA ILE A 504 -1.61 3.69 0.96
C ILE A 504 -1.13 3.65 -0.50
N PHE A 505 0.16 3.81 -0.76
CA PHE A 505 0.71 3.76 -2.13
C PHE A 505 0.57 2.38 -2.79
N LYS A 506 0.42 1.31 -2.00
CA LYS A 506 0.14 -0.04 -2.51
C LYS A 506 -1.33 -0.22 -2.87
N ILE A 507 -2.21 0.53 -2.22
CA ILE A 507 -3.65 0.53 -2.46
C ILE A 507 -3.91 1.51 -3.59
N ILE A 508 -3.76 2.81 -3.37
CA ILE A 508 -4.04 3.83 -4.38
C ILE A 508 -2.77 4.09 -5.19
N SER A 509 -2.67 3.40 -6.33
CA SER A 509 -1.50 3.45 -7.22
C SER A 509 -1.41 4.72 -8.07
N SER A 510 -2.53 5.41 -8.32
CA SER A 510 -2.59 6.67 -9.07
C SER A 510 -3.82 7.50 -8.74
N VAL A 511 -3.67 8.82 -8.84
CA VAL A 511 -4.77 9.80 -8.82
C VAL A 511 -5.64 9.75 -10.09
N GLU A 512 -5.11 9.22 -11.19
CA GLU A 512 -5.77 9.17 -12.51
C GLU A 512 -6.90 8.12 -12.58
N ASP A 513 -6.83 7.06 -11.78
CA ASP A 513 -7.84 5.97 -11.79
C ASP A 513 -9.19 6.39 -11.16
N GLY A 514 -9.27 7.62 -10.62
CA GLY A 514 -10.48 8.24 -10.10
C GLY A 514 -10.94 7.70 -8.74
N LEU A 515 -10.42 6.57 -8.26
CA LEU A 515 -10.75 6.03 -6.94
C LEU A 515 -10.29 6.95 -5.81
N PHE A 516 -9.11 7.56 -5.93
CA PHE A 516 -8.55 8.50 -4.94
C PHE A 516 -9.55 9.56 -4.49
N SER A 517 -10.17 10.26 -5.45
CA SER A 517 -11.12 11.35 -5.17
C SER A 517 -12.37 10.93 -4.41
N ARG A 518 -12.65 9.62 -4.27
CA ARG A 518 -13.83 9.08 -3.59
C ARG A 518 -13.58 8.80 -2.10
N PHE A 519 -12.33 8.83 -1.64
CA PHE A 519 -11.99 8.60 -0.24
C PHE A 519 -11.88 9.92 0.54
N LEU A 520 -12.38 9.89 1.78
CA LEU A 520 -12.07 10.87 2.82
C LEU A 520 -10.73 10.50 3.45
N PHE A 521 -9.70 11.30 3.18
CA PHE A 521 -8.40 11.11 3.82
C PHE A 521 -8.34 11.89 5.13
N TYR A 522 -7.81 11.25 6.17
CA TYR A 522 -7.40 11.92 7.40
C TYR A 522 -6.00 11.44 7.76
N ILE A 523 -5.00 12.29 7.49
CA ILE A 523 -3.58 11.97 7.67
C ILE A 523 -3.00 12.76 8.83
N PHE A 524 -2.27 12.11 9.72
CA PHE A 524 -1.66 12.78 10.86
C PHE A 524 -0.47 12.02 11.45
N LYS A 525 0.31 12.71 12.27
CA LYS A 525 1.29 12.14 13.19
C LYS A 525 0.99 12.70 14.58
N SER A 526 1.12 11.86 15.61
CA SER A 526 1.01 12.28 17.00
C SER A 526 2.40 12.38 17.62
N LYS A 527 2.58 13.27 18.61
CA LYS A 527 3.82 13.28 19.38
C LYS A 527 3.93 11.97 20.18
N PRO A 528 5.13 11.40 20.32
CA PRO A 528 5.33 10.19 21.11
C PRO A 528 5.22 10.54 22.60
N GLU A 529 3.98 10.56 23.10
CA GLU A 529 3.66 10.75 24.51
C GLU A 529 3.12 9.43 25.09
N TRP A 530 3.62 9.04 26.26
CA TRP A 530 3.11 7.86 26.95
C TRP A 530 1.73 8.18 27.53
N ILE A 531 0.70 7.55 26.98
CA ILE A 531 -0.65 7.58 27.53
C ILE A 531 -0.73 6.51 28.59
N ASP A 532 -1.17 6.87 29.80
CA ASP A 532 -1.36 5.92 30.89
C ASP A 532 -2.40 4.85 30.47
N PRO A 533 -1.99 3.58 30.28
CA PRO A 533 -2.89 2.52 29.84
C PRO A 533 -3.65 1.87 31.01
N SER A 534 -3.41 2.32 32.24
CA SER A 534 -4.06 1.77 33.41
C SER A 534 -5.56 2.12 33.42
N PRO A 535 -6.39 1.36 34.17
CA PRO A 535 -7.80 1.69 34.41
C PRO A 535 -8.03 3.06 35.08
N TYR A 536 -6.97 3.75 35.53
CA TYR A 536 -7.02 5.08 36.10
C TYR A 536 -6.64 6.18 35.08
N GLY A 537 -5.94 5.82 34.00
CA GLY A 537 -5.58 6.72 32.91
C GLY A 537 -6.76 7.01 31.96
N ASN A 538 -7.62 6.02 31.75
CA ASN A 538 -8.96 6.20 31.20
C ASN A 538 -9.96 5.44 32.07
N SER A 539 -10.89 6.16 32.70
CA SER A 539 -11.93 5.56 33.55
C SER A 539 -13.01 4.83 32.76
N ILE A 540 -13.03 4.97 31.43
CA ILE A 540 -14.01 4.34 30.55
C ILE A 540 -13.44 3.01 30.04
N ASN A 541 -14.14 1.91 30.35
CA ASN A 541 -13.94 0.65 29.64
C ASN A 541 -14.53 0.79 28.24
N LEU A 542 -13.66 0.88 27.23
CA LEU A 542 -14.08 1.08 25.84
C LEU A 542 -14.98 -0.06 25.33
N ASN A 543 -14.73 -1.30 25.73
CA ASN A 543 -15.53 -2.44 25.27
C ASN A 543 -16.99 -2.31 25.72
N ASP A 544 -17.22 -2.11 27.01
CA ASP A 544 -18.57 -1.98 27.58
C ASP A 544 -19.27 -0.72 27.04
N TYR A 545 -18.51 0.38 26.88
CA TYR A 545 -19.04 1.65 26.38
C TYR A 545 -19.49 1.54 24.92
N PHE A 546 -18.65 0.97 24.05
CA PHE A 546 -19.00 0.80 22.64
C PHE A 546 -20.02 -0.31 22.40
N GLU A 547 -20.13 -1.31 23.27
CA GLU A 547 -21.23 -2.27 23.23
C GLU A 547 -22.59 -1.58 23.40
N GLN A 548 -22.70 -0.62 24.33
CA GLN A 548 -23.94 0.16 24.52
C GLN A 548 -24.28 1.02 23.28
N LEU A 549 -23.29 1.72 22.73
CA LEU A 549 -23.48 2.51 21.51
C LEU A 549 -23.81 1.62 20.30
N SER A 550 -23.26 0.40 20.24
CA SER A 550 -23.55 -0.58 19.21
C SER A 550 -25.02 -1.02 19.21
N ASN A 551 -25.60 -1.19 20.39
CA ASN A 551 -27.03 -1.49 20.52
C ASN A 551 -27.91 -0.34 20.01
N LEU A 552 -27.54 0.92 20.29
CA LEU A 552 -28.24 2.08 19.74
C LEU A 552 -28.17 2.14 18.21
N VAL A 553 -27.02 1.80 17.61
CA VAL A 553 -26.89 1.71 16.14
C VAL A 553 -27.77 0.59 15.57
N HIS A 554 -27.89 -0.54 16.28
CA HIS A 554 -28.78 -1.61 15.86
C HIS A 554 -30.25 -1.18 15.91
N GLU A 555 -30.70 -0.55 17.00
CA GLU A 555 -32.04 0.02 17.11
C GLU A 555 -32.33 1.07 16.01
N MET A 556 -31.35 1.95 15.74
CA MET A 556 -31.43 2.92 14.66
C MET A 556 -31.57 2.24 13.29
N THR A 557 -30.82 1.16 13.06
CA THR A 557 -30.90 0.41 11.81
C THR A 557 -32.31 -0.17 11.62
N LEU A 558 -32.87 -0.82 12.65
CA LEU A 558 -34.24 -1.36 12.64
C LEU A 558 -35.29 -0.26 12.43
N PHE A 559 -35.08 0.91 13.03
CA PHE A 559 -35.93 2.08 12.80
C PHE A 559 -35.97 2.44 11.32
N PHE A 560 -34.82 2.53 10.65
CA PHE A 560 -34.75 2.91 9.24
C PHE A 560 -35.14 1.79 8.26
N GLU A 561 -35.05 0.51 8.65
CA GLU A 561 -35.60 -0.59 7.85
C GLU A 561 -37.11 -0.45 7.61
N ASN A 562 -37.83 0.16 8.56
CA ASN A 562 -39.27 0.34 8.51
C ASN A 562 -39.71 1.76 8.09
N ASN A 563 -38.78 2.71 7.99
CA ASN A 563 -39.09 4.13 7.73
C ASN A 563 -38.24 4.65 6.56
N GLU A 564 -38.80 4.63 5.35
CA GLU A 564 -38.15 5.25 4.19
C GLU A 564 -38.00 6.76 4.41
N THR A 565 -36.79 7.27 4.18
CA THR A 565 -36.42 8.65 4.55
C THR A 565 -35.69 9.35 3.41
N GLU A 566 -36.31 10.38 2.84
CA GLU A 566 -35.68 11.33 1.93
C GLU A 566 -35.14 12.53 2.72
N ILE A 567 -33.84 12.82 2.57
CA ILE A 567 -33.19 13.98 3.15
C ILE A 567 -33.02 15.07 2.11
N LYS A 568 -33.43 16.30 2.43
CA LYS A 568 -33.35 17.47 1.55
C LYS A 568 -32.45 18.55 2.15
N LEU A 569 -31.86 19.37 1.29
CA LEU A 569 -31.26 20.64 1.70
C LEU A 569 -32.19 21.79 1.32
N SER A 570 -32.21 22.84 2.13
CA SER A 570 -32.93 24.07 1.81
C SER A 570 -32.30 24.77 0.59
N LYS A 571 -33.06 25.69 -0.03
CA LYS A 571 -32.56 26.51 -1.13
C LYS A 571 -31.34 27.35 -0.72
N GLU A 572 -31.34 27.90 0.50
CA GLU A 572 -30.19 28.66 1.00
C GLU A 572 -28.96 27.78 1.20
N GLN A 573 -29.13 26.57 1.75
CA GLN A 573 -28.05 25.60 1.92
C GLN A 573 -27.44 25.18 0.57
N TRP A 574 -28.27 24.92 -0.45
CA TRP A 574 -27.78 24.68 -1.81
C TRP A 574 -27.01 25.89 -2.37
N ASN A 575 -27.48 27.11 -2.14
CA ASN A 575 -26.78 28.31 -2.58
C ASN A 575 -25.42 28.47 -1.87
N LYS A 576 -25.36 28.21 -0.56
CA LYS A 576 -24.11 28.21 0.23
C LYS A 576 -23.13 27.16 -0.29
N LEU A 577 -23.58 25.93 -0.47
CA LEU A 577 -22.79 24.81 -1.02
C LEU A 577 -22.23 25.21 -2.39
N ASN A 578 -23.09 25.63 -3.32
CA ASN A 578 -22.67 25.99 -4.68
C ASN A 578 -21.68 27.15 -4.69
N LYS A 579 -21.86 28.16 -3.84
CA LYS A 579 -20.92 29.27 -3.71
C LYS A 579 -19.56 28.79 -3.20
N ALA A 580 -19.54 28.00 -2.13
CA ALA A 580 -18.31 27.48 -1.54
C ALA A 580 -17.54 26.57 -2.51
N PHE A 581 -18.19 25.60 -3.13
CA PHE A 581 -17.52 24.66 -4.04
C PHE A 581 -17.06 25.30 -5.35
N LYS A 582 -17.71 26.38 -5.82
CA LYS A 582 -17.18 27.22 -6.91
C LYS A 582 -15.86 27.89 -6.51
N VAL A 583 -15.73 28.35 -5.26
CA VAL A 583 -14.48 28.94 -4.74
C VAL A 583 -13.41 27.87 -4.63
N TYR A 584 -13.72 26.71 -4.03
CA TYR A 584 -12.76 25.60 -3.92
C TYR A 584 -12.25 25.12 -5.28
N LEU A 585 -13.13 24.99 -6.28
CA LEU A 585 -12.70 24.63 -7.64
C LEU A 585 -11.73 25.65 -8.23
N LYS A 586 -12.02 26.95 -8.08
CA LYS A 586 -11.11 28.01 -8.55
C LYS A 586 -9.77 27.96 -7.83
N GLN A 587 -9.78 27.82 -6.50
CA GLN A 587 -8.55 27.76 -5.69
C GLN A 587 -7.69 26.56 -6.06
N VAL A 588 -8.26 25.35 -6.09
CA VAL A 588 -7.53 24.12 -6.42
C VAL A 588 -6.99 24.16 -7.84
N ASN A 589 -7.77 24.66 -8.82
CA ASN A 589 -7.31 24.80 -10.20
C ASN A 589 -6.10 25.76 -10.32
N THR A 590 -6.16 26.88 -9.61
CA THR A 590 -5.14 27.93 -9.71
C THR A 590 -3.85 27.54 -8.99
N PHE A 591 -3.97 27.03 -7.76
CA PHE A 591 -2.82 26.85 -6.87
C PHE A 591 -2.27 25.42 -6.84
N ILE A 592 -3.02 24.40 -7.26
CA ILE A 592 -2.61 22.99 -7.10
C ILE A 592 -2.43 22.34 -8.48
N SER A 593 -3.48 21.72 -9.01
CA SER A 593 -3.51 21.07 -10.33
C SER A 593 -4.97 20.94 -10.80
N GLU A 594 -5.14 20.82 -12.12
CA GLU A 594 -6.43 20.48 -12.73
C GLU A 594 -6.88 19.06 -12.34
N ASP A 595 -5.95 18.12 -12.15
CA ASP A 595 -6.27 16.73 -11.78
C ASP A 595 -6.91 16.63 -10.38
N ALA A 596 -6.61 17.57 -9.50
CA ALA A 596 -7.15 17.65 -8.15
C ALA A 596 -8.61 18.17 -8.12
N LEU A 597 -9.16 18.67 -9.23
CA LEU A 597 -10.55 19.15 -9.29
C LEU A 597 -11.58 18.04 -9.06
N SER A 598 -11.21 16.80 -9.38
CA SER A 598 -12.01 15.61 -9.10
C SER A 598 -12.32 15.46 -7.61
N VAL A 599 -11.34 15.72 -6.74
CA VAL A 599 -11.45 15.69 -5.27
C VAL A 599 -12.53 16.67 -4.80
N VAL A 600 -12.47 17.92 -5.27
CA VAL A 600 -13.43 18.97 -4.89
C VAL A 600 -14.86 18.58 -5.29
N LYS A 601 -15.05 18.07 -6.51
CA LYS A 601 -16.39 17.66 -6.99
C LYS A 601 -16.98 16.51 -6.15
N ARG A 602 -16.15 15.56 -5.72
CA ARG A 602 -16.58 14.42 -4.90
C ARG A 602 -16.86 14.82 -3.45
N LEU A 603 -16.07 15.73 -2.90
CA LEU A 603 -16.34 16.31 -1.58
C LEU A 603 -17.69 17.05 -1.52
N GLY A 604 -18.18 17.59 -2.65
CA GLY A 604 -19.53 18.19 -2.73
C GLY A 604 -20.65 17.18 -2.48
N LEU A 605 -20.52 15.98 -3.07
CA LEU A 605 -21.43 14.87 -2.79
C LEU A 605 -21.27 14.36 -1.36
N ILE A 606 -20.03 14.26 -0.86
CA ILE A 606 -19.77 13.79 0.50
C ILE A 606 -20.33 14.77 1.55
N LEU A 607 -20.31 16.08 1.29
CA LEU A 607 -20.98 17.06 2.15
C LEU A 607 -22.46 16.74 2.31
N TYR A 608 -23.13 16.48 1.19
CA TYR A 608 -24.54 16.10 1.21
C TYR A 608 -24.75 14.79 1.97
N ARG A 609 -23.84 13.82 1.83
CA ARG A 609 -23.86 12.57 2.62
C ARG A 609 -23.69 12.79 4.12
N PHE A 610 -22.82 13.71 4.54
CA PHE A 610 -22.75 14.11 5.96
C PHE A 610 -24.07 14.71 6.44
N CYS A 611 -24.68 15.59 5.64
CA CYS A 611 -26.01 16.13 5.96
C CYS A 611 -27.06 15.01 6.10
N MET A 612 -27.03 13.99 5.23
CA MET A 612 -27.89 12.81 5.33
C MET A 612 -27.68 12.05 6.63
N ILE A 613 -26.41 11.77 6.99
CA ILE A 613 -26.06 11.05 8.22
C ILE A 613 -26.52 11.82 9.45
N PHE A 614 -26.21 13.12 9.54
CA PHE A 614 -26.61 13.93 10.70
C PHE A 614 -28.11 14.04 10.84
N THR A 615 -28.81 14.32 9.74
CA THR A 615 -30.28 14.44 9.76
C THR A 615 -30.94 13.10 10.12
N ALA A 616 -30.43 11.98 9.61
CA ALA A 616 -30.93 10.66 9.97
C ALA A 616 -30.71 10.34 11.46
N LEU A 617 -29.53 10.65 12.01
CA LEU A 617 -29.28 10.49 13.44
C LEU A 617 -30.22 11.34 14.28
N ARG A 618 -30.43 12.62 13.93
CA ARG A 618 -31.39 13.50 14.61
C ARG A 618 -32.82 13.02 14.51
N LYS A 619 -33.22 12.48 13.35
CA LYS A 619 -34.56 11.89 13.14
C LYS A 619 -34.78 10.71 14.09
N PHE A 620 -33.79 9.82 14.21
CA PHE A 620 -33.85 8.69 15.14
C PHE A 620 -33.88 9.15 16.60
N GLU A 621 -32.96 10.03 17.00
CA GLU A 621 -32.87 10.58 18.37
C GLU A 621 -34.17 11.24 18.83
N ASN A 622 -34.84 11.96 17.93
CA ASN A 622 -36.10 12.64 18.20
C ASN A 622 -37.34 11.79 17.86
N LYS A 623 -37.16 10.54 17.39
CA LYS A 623 -38.24 9.62 16.99
C LYS A 623 -39.22 10.22 15.98
N MET A 624 -38.71 11.04 15.07
CA MET A 624 -39.52 11.69 14.03
C MET A 624 -39.89 10.67 12.95
N LEU A 625 -41.15 10.65 12.50
CA LEU A 625 -41.64 9.65 11.52
C LEU A 625 -41.78 10.21 10.09
N ASP A 626 -41.56 11.51 9.88
CA ASP A 626 -41.71 12.13 8.56
C ASP A 626 -40.81 11.51 7.50
N ASN A 627 -41.37 11.16 6.34
CA ASN A 627 -40.59 10.58 5.24
C ASN A 627 -39.63 11.62 4.63
N GLU A 628 -39.98 12.90 4.67
CA GLU A 628 -39.13 13.98 4.15
C GLU A 628 -38.54 14.80 5.30
N ASN A 629 -37.22 14.95 5.34
CA ASN A 629 -36.54 15.69 6.41
C ASN A 629 -35.56 16.68 5.79
N VAL A 630 -35.63 17.93 6.21
CA VAL A 630 -34.70 18.97 5.76
C VAL A 630 -33.55 19.04 6.75
N CYS A 631 -32.32 19.00 6.24
CA CYS A 631 -31.11 19.18 7.06
C CYS A 631 -31.17 20.52 7.81
N THR A 632 -30.86 20.48 9.10
CA THR A 632 -30.81 21.71 9.91
C THR A 632 -29.62 22.57 9.48
N ASP A 633 -29.72 23.89 9.67
CA ASP A 633 -28.58 24.78 9.40
C ASP A 633 -27.38 24.46 10.28
N GLU A 634 -27.61 23.98 11.51
CA GLU A 634 -26.53 23.58 12.41
C GLU A 634 -25.76 22.37 11.85
N ASP A 635 -26.46 21.31 11.45
CA ASP A 635 -25.85 20.11 10.86
C ASP A 635 -25.17 20.41 9.51
N PHE A 636 -25.76 21.31 8.70
CA PHE A 636 -25.15 21.76 7.45
C PHE A 636 -23.82 22.49 7.69
N GLU A 637 -23.76 23.40 8.67
CA GLU A 637 -22.50 24.10 8.98
C GLU A 637 -21.46 23.15 9.60
N VAL A 638 -21.88 22.15 10.39
CA VAL A 638 -20.98 21.08 10.87
C VAL A 638 -20.40 20.28 9.69
N ALA A 639 -21.25 19.88 8.73
CA ALA A 639 -20.81 19.19 7.52
C ALA A 639 -19.83 20.05 6.68
N MET A 640 -20.10 21.35 6.52
CA MET A 640 -19.19 22.31 5.89
C MET A 640 -17.84 22.39 6.61
N SER A 641 -17.83 22.45 7.95
CA SER A 641 -16.59 22.47 8.75
C SER A 641 -15.77 21.20 8.58
N LEU A 642 -16.41 20.02 8.56
CA LEU A 642 -15.73 18.76 8.30
C LEU A 642 -15.09 18.74 6.90
N ILE A 643 -15.83 19.19 5.88
CA ILE A 643 -15.31 19.24 4.51
C ILE A 643 -14.13 20.19 4.37
N LYS A 644 -14.12 21.32 5.09
CA LYS A 644 -12.96 22.23 5.16
C LYS A 644 -11.72 21.54 5.72
N THR A 645 -11.87 20.62 6.67
CA THR A 645 -10.76 19.80 7.17
C THR A 645 -10.36 18.74 6.12
N TYR A 646 -11.31 17.94 5.62
CA TYR A 646 -11.01 16.83 4.71
C TYR A 646 -10.46 17.26 3.34
N ILE A 647 -10.83 18.44 2.83
CA ILE A 647 -10.22 18.97 1.59
C ILE A 647 -8.72 19.19 1.79
N GLN A 648 -8.30 19.73 2.93
CA GLN A 648 -6.88 19.98 3.21
C GLN A 648 -6.10 18.66 3.31
N HIS A 649 -6.63 17.67 4.03
CA HIS A 649 -6.04 16.33 4.09
C HIS A 649 -5.95 15.65 2.72
N SER A 650 -7.01 15.77 1.90
CA SER A 650 -7.03 15.20 0.55
C SER A 650 -6.02 15.86 -0.38
N LEU A 651 -5.82 17.17 -0.26
CA LEU A 651 -4.82 17.90 -1.04
C LEU A 651 -3.38 17.60 -0.60
N ILE A 652 -3.16 17.42 0.70
CA ILE A 652 -1.88 16.90 1.22
C ILE A 652 -1.61 15.52 0.61
N MET A 653 -2.59 14.61 0.64
CA MET A 653 -2.44 13.29 0.03
C MET A 653 -2.19 13.37 -1.48
N PHE A 654 -2.92 14.22 -2.19
CA PHE A 654 -2.79 14.39 -3.64
C PHE A 654 -1.36 14.78 -4.04
N ASN A 655 -0.75 15.73 -3.34
CA ASN A 655 0.62 16.19 -3.62
C ASN A 655 1.69 15.13 -3.32
N ASN A 656 1.34 14.10 -2.55
CA ASN A 656 2.26 13.11 -1.99
C ASN A 656 2.08 11.72 -2.57
N LEU A 657 1.09 11.52 -3.43
CA LEU A 657 1.03 10.33 -4.26
C LEU A 657 2.18 10.33 -5.27
N PRO A 658 2.86 9.20 -5.48
CA PRO A 658 3.97 9.10 -6.40
C PRO A 658 3.48 9.41 -7.82
N SER A 659 3.74 10.62 -8.31
CA SER A 659 3.83 10.85 -9.75
C SER A 659 5.02 10.05 -10.27
N LYS A 660 4.98 9.59 -11.52
CA LYS A 660 5.97 8.66 -12.13
C LYS A 660 7.47 9.06 -12.03
N SER A 661 7.82 10.17 -11.38
CA SER A 661 9.17 10.72 -11.31
C SER A 661 9.85 10.80 -9.93
N ASP A 662 9.20 10.53 -8.78
CA ASP A 662 9.93 10.48 -7.50
C ASP A 662 9.20 9.60 -6.48
N LYS A 663 9.85 8.52 -6.05
CA LYS A 663 9.44 7.76 -4.87
C LYS A 663 10.13 8.41 -3.66
N SER A 664 9.34 8.79 -2.64
CA SER A 664 9.69 8.74 -1.21
C SER A 664 9.58 10.00 -0.34
N PHE A 665 8.80 11.04 -0.65
CA PHE A 665 8.65 12.17 0.30
C PHE A 665 7.25 12.77 0.34
N PHE A 666 6.71 12.93 1.56
CA PHE A 666 5.54 13.77 1.79
C PHE A 666 5.96 15.25 1.88
N LYS A 667 5.50 16.09 0.95
CA LYS A 667 5.63 17.55 0.88
C LYS A 667 4.40 18.22 1.50
N THR A 668 4.61 19.41 2.06
CA THR A 668 3.56 20.32 2.53
C THR A 668 2.62 20.74 1.38
N GLY A 669 1.43 21.26 1.71
CA GLY A 669 0.47 21.81 0.73
C GLY A 669 1.10 22.81 -0.25
N SER A 670 0.37 23.21 -1.29
CA SER A 670 0.98 23.99 -2.38
C SER A 670 1.62 25.29 -1.90
N ASN A 671 2.95 25.37 -1.97
CA ASN A 671 3.75 26.59 -1.70
C ASN A 671 3.22 27.84 -2.44
N LYS A 672 2.47 27.65 -3.54
CA LYS A 672 1.85 28.71 -4.33
C LYS A 672 0.73 29.45 -3.58
N GLU A 673 -0.06 28.73 -2.78
CA GLU A 673 -1.15 29.32 -2.00
C GLU A 673 -0.63 30.09 -0.79
N LEU A 674 0.35 29.52 -0.08
CA LEU A 674 1.05 30.19 1.03
C LEU A 674 1.71 31.49 0.56
N PHE A 675 2.40 31.43 -0.57
CA PHE A 675 2.97 32.62 -1.23
C PHE A 675 1.91 33.68 -1.51
N TYR A 676 0.77 33.28 -2.09
CA TYR A 676 -0.30 34.22 -2.40
C TYR A 676 -0.92 34.86 -1.15
N ASN A 677 -1.11 34.09 -0.08
CA ASN A 677 -1.62 34.60 1.19
C ASN A 677 -0.67 35.61 1.85
N ALA A 678 0.64 35.42 1.71
CA ALA A 678 1.66 36.32 2.24
C ALA A 678 1.81 37.65 1.46
N LEU A 679 1.28 37.73 0.23
CA LEU A 679 1.29 39.00 -0.53
C LEU A 679 0.41 40.06 0.16
N PRO A 680 0.82 41.33 0.20
CA PRO A 680 -0.05 42.43 0.65
C PRO A 680 -1.34 42.54 -0.20
N ASN A 681 -2.31 43.33 0.29
CA ASN A 681 -3.53 43.60 -0.49
C ASN A 681 -3.24 44.35 -1.79
N GLU A 682 -2.23 45.22 -1.79
CA GLU A 682 -1.73 45.92 -2.98
C GLU A 682 -0.21 45.78 -3.01
N PHE A 683 0.37 45.35 -4.14
CA PHE A 683 1.79 45.04 -4.23
C PHE A 683 2.34 45.20 -5.65
N GLY A 684 3.65 45.44 -5.75
CA GLY A 684 4.38 45.47 -7.02
C GLY A 684 4.90 44.09 -7.44
N ARG A 685 5.10 43.88 -8.74
CA ARG A 685 5.74 42.65 -9.28
C ARG A 685 7.09 42.38 -8.62
N LYS A 686 7.90 43.41 -8.40
CA LYS A 686 9.22 43.28 -7.75
C LYS A 686 9.09 42.71 -6.35
N GLU A 687 8.16 43.22 -5.54
CA GLU A 687 7.91 42.74 -4.18
C GLU A 687 7.48 41.27 -4.18
N ALA A 688 6.59 40.88 -5.11
CA ALA A 688 6.18 39.49 -5.27
C ALA A 688 7.36 38.57 -5.65
N ILE A 689 8.26 39.02 -6.54
CA ILE A 689 9.46 38.26 -6.91
C ILE A 689 10.43 38.15 -5.74
N THR A 690 10.59 39.21 -4.94
CA THR A 690 11.44 39.20 -3.74
C THR A 690 10.89 38.26 -2.67
N LEU A 691 9.56 38.13 -2.57
CA LEU A 691 8.90 37.24 -1.61
C LEU A 691 8.91 35.76 -2.06
N GLY A 692 8.93 35.48 -3.37
CA GLY A 692 8.87 34.12 -3.93
C GLY A 692 9.88 33.11 -3.36
N PRO A 693 11.17 33.46 -3.19
CA PRO A 693 12.18 32.59 -2.61
C PRO A 693 11.83 32.05 -1.21
N ASN A 694 11.10 32.80 -0.38
CA ASN A 694 10.67 32.36 0.95
C ASN A 694 9.72 31.16 0.92
N PHE A 695 9.15 30.85 -0.25
CA PHE A 695 8.24 29.73 -0.48
C PHE A 695 8.78 28.73 -1.51
N ASN A 696 10.10 28.74 -1.77
CA ASN A 696 10.74 27.91 -2.81
C ASN A 696 10.17 28.15 -4.23
N LEU A 697 9.80 29.40 -4.54
CA LEU A 697 9.29 29.78 -5.87
C LEU A 697 10.29 30.66 -6.61
N GLY A 698 10.79 30.17 -7.75
CA GLY A 698 11.59 30.98 -8.67
C GLY A 698 10.75 32.05 -9.38
N GLN A 699 11.41 33.06 -9.95
CA GLN A 699 10.76 34.19 -10.61
C GLN A 699 9.72 33.78 -11.67
N ARG A 700 10.04 32.78 -12.51
CA ARG A 700 9.10 32.25 -13.52
C ARG A 700 7.84 31.66 -12.89
N SER A 701 7.98 30.98 -11.74
CA SER A 701 6.86 30.41 -10.99
C SER A 701 6.00 31.52 -10.39
N VAL A 702 6.61 32.56 -9.80
CA VAL A 702 5.90 33.73 -9.30
C VAL A 702 5.12 34.42 -10.41
N ASP A 703 5.75 34.72 -11.55
CA ASP A 703 5.09 35.37 -12.69
C ASP A 703 3.93 34.53 -13.24
N SER A 704 4.10 33.21 -13.31
CA SER A 704 3.06 32.26 -13.71
C SER A 704 1.87 32.29 -12.75
N ILE A 705 2.12 32.31 -11.43
CA ILE A 705 1.07 32.40 -10.40
C ILE A 705 0.31 33.72 -10.54
N LEU A 706 1.02 34.86 -10.63
CA LEU A 706 0.39 36.17 -10.80
C LEU A 706 -0.49 36.18 -12.04
N LYS A 707 0.01 35.66 -13.17
CA LYS A 707 -0.77 35.54 -14.41
C LYS A 707 -2.02 34.67 -14.26
N LYS A 708 -1.92 33.52 -13.57
CA LYS A 708 -3.09 32.65 -13.30
C LYS A 708 -4.10 33.29 -12.35
N CYS A 709 -3.65 34.13 -11.43
CA CYS A 709 -4.52 34.81 -10.47
C CYS A 709 -5.24 36.03 -11.08
N LEU A 710 -4.72 36.61 -12.16
CA LEU A 710 -5.34 37.76 -12.83
C LEU A 710 -6.77 37.47 -13.29
N GLY A 711 -7.71 38.35 -12.93
CA GLY A 711 -9.13 38.23 -13.24
C GLY A 711 -9.89 37.21 -12.38
N ILE A 712 -9.21 36.49 -11.48
CA ILE A 712 -9.82 35.51 -10.57
C ILE A 712 -9.65 35.96 -9.11
N PHE A 713 -8.41 36.20 -8.69
CA PHE A 713 -8.02 36.57 -7.34
C PHE A 713 -7.27 37.91 -7.28
N LEU A 714 -6.67 38.32 -8.40
CA LEU A 714 -5.94 39.58 -8.56
C LEU A 714 -6.54 40.42 -9.68
N GLU A 715 -6.53 41.73 -9.49
CA GLU A 715 -6.66 42.72 -10.55
C GLU A 715 -5.31 43.40 -10.80
N GLN A 716 -5.14 44.00 -11.98
CA GLN A 716 -3.94 44.77 -12.33
C GLN A 716 -4.35 46.22 -12.62
N PRO A 717 -4.37 47.10 -11.60
CA PRO A 717 -4.78 48.50 -11.76
C PRO A 717 -3.82 49.28 -12.68
N LYS A 718 -2.54 48.91 -12.68
CA LYS A 718 -1.48 49.48 -13.53
C LYS A 718 -0.43 48.42 -13.84
N THR A 719 0.25 48.53 -14.98
CA THR A 719 1.24 47.54 -15.42
C THR A 719 2.28 47.27 -14.32
N GLY A 720 2.42 46.00 -13.92
CA GLY A 720 3.38 45.58 -12.90
C GLY A 720 2.96 45.83 -11.46
N PHE A 721 1.73 46.31 -11.19
CA PHE A 721 1.14 46.34 -9.86
C PHE A 721 -0.14 45.53 -9.82
N TYR A 722 -0.36 44.86 -8.70
CA TYR A 722 -1.47 43.95 -8.49
C TYR A 722 -2.22 44.34 -7.23
N LYS A 723 -3.52 44.08 -7.23
CA LYS A 723 -4.39 44.25 -6.08
C LYS A 723 -5.22 42.98 -5.89
N LYS A 724 -5.35 42.51 -4.65
CA LYS A 724 -6.23 41.40 -4.30
C LYS A 724 -7.68 41.83 -4.51
N ILE A 725 -8.44 40.99 -5.20
CA ILE A 725 -9.88 41.19 -5.34
C ILE A 725 -10.50 40.84 -3.98
N ASP A 726 -11.19 41.79 -3.36
CA ASP A 726 -11.88 41.57 -2.08
C ASP A 726 -13.00 40.53 -2.27
N GLY A 727 -12.69 39.27 -1.95
CA GLY A 727 -13.62 38.16 -2.06
C GLY A 727 -12.97 36.80 -1.79
N ASN A 728 -13.15 36.29 -0.58
CA ASN A 728 -13.07 34.87 -0.21
C ASN A 728 -11.68 34.22 -0.16
N LEU A 729 -10.86 34.57 0.83
CA LEU A 729 -9.80 33.65 1.31
C LEU A 729 -10.04 33.17 2.73
N ASN A 730 -10.75 33.93 3.58
CA ASN A 730 -10.92 33.60 5.00
C ASN A 730 -12.39 33.72 5.47
N SER A 731 -13.29 32.93 4.90
CA SER A 731 -14.62 32.68 5.49
C SER A 731 -15.05 31.22 5.33
#